data_AF-A0A815VA88-F1
#
_entry.id   AF-A0A815VA88-F1
#
_cell.length_a   1.000
_cell.length_b   1.000
_cell.length_c   1.000
_cell.angle_alpha   90.00
_cell.angle_beta   90.00
_cell.angle_gamma   90.00
#
_symmetry.space_group_name_H-M   'P 1'
#
loop_
_entity.id
_entity.type
_entity.pdbx_description
1 polymer ?
#
loop_
_entity_poly.entity_id
_entity_poly.type
_entity_poly.pdbx_seq_one_letter_code
_entity_poly.pdbx_strand_id
1 'polypeptide(L)'
;YMALFVLEQDQFGGGQLEIIQLSDILQSLSIQTREKLSNEKFRINIPLEFRKSNELDHINAPILLDHDKIRYRSDILSEQNHEELNELNLTIQQVKKYQPELNKYTMIILNNQKYLHGRTKILDHRRHLLRVRFNRTCPYDVHSIYEKEKLFPEYLTFSNDFYDYLQNQHESLQEILSLIVQQYDQPTSLGEEIRQTFRFNSKIDQIIKQLNVYRPNYQMNSYRPDLMFSQGNLFKINGKYSFQPKICEINARFPFNGYFLSAALCSTDCHNRYSRKSSRIIETMIQASKFDLTKRMFIVKSKEHGYDIHLFQQYWTKKSSEQCLIIHPNDLKIENNQLINQQTNFIIEQFILELHQDEILNLSNEVLEYFIRNNEINYINDLRTIFILHDKRLFSLLSNQPFLYSLLNNNQQETISQIIPKTFVINKLSNYLKDSIVHNKQDWCIKPNSGGKGENITIGVDVTSDEWSKQLLDSTHEQWIVQEYFGYVQYKSMNLCGMLLCFNKHCFNMGAIRMAPNKIVNISRGGHYILPFVHQQYIHCMNDKSILTKEKLHEQLLELKTTDKYWNQSVYLSSSGGSGGKRLFFATDIQENLRQRQILVNMMLDKDIISDRDICLNLFQYGNIYRSFEIFNDFCSMANCTTLPMGADASNEDILEMVEYFKPNVLMGSPYRLMQLALYLEKQEKNDIKFEKIYFACESLDKIKQDYFKRIFHCSIYIGFYGSAETGVYACQSSKYSSTKIYLYPKELVQIEIVNSKIIVTNLIRKRNQLVRFDSGDLGRIVSTNENSKYGLIEVFCSERLILIGDDDLSKSHIEETMKQTDVTEWQLIIDYVSSRKTNQILLLFRYVKSDTNMSNETLENILKSYLQKFFANQLTNLSEELTLQFEPIEFDQLVRNKTSNKLLKIIDRRF
;
A
#
# COMPACT_ATOMS: atom_id res chain seq x y z
N TYR A 1 -21.33 2.04 -15.66
CA TYR A 1 -22.20 3.15 -15.21
C TYR A 1 -21.98 4.36 -16.10
N MET A 2 -22.90 5.32 -16.08
CA MET A 2 -22.80 6.57 -16.83
C MET A 2 -23.08 7.74 -15.88
N ALA A 3 -22.47 8.90 -16.14
CA ALA A 3 -22.86 10.15 -15.52
C ALA A 3 -23.12 11.27 -16.53
N LEU A 4 -23.92 12.22 -16.06
CA LEU A 4 -24.13 13.52 -16.68
C LEU A 4 -23.71 14.56 -15.64
N PHE A 5 -22.70 15.37 -15.98
CA PHE A 5 -22.21 16.46 -15.15
C PHE A 5 -22.57 17.80 -15.78
N VAL A 6 -23.14 18.71 -15.01
CA VAL A 6 -23.63 20.00 -15.48
C VAL A 6 -22.49 21.02 -15.46
N LEU A 7 -22.02 21.43 -16.64
CA LEU A 7 -21.08 22.54 -16.78
C LEU A 7 -21.84 23.88 -16.83
N GLU A 8 -22.95 23.91 -17.57
CA GLU A 8 -23.88 25.04 -17.61
C GLU A 8 -25.32 24.51 -17.57
N GLN A 9 -26.12 24.98 -16.60
CA GLN A 9 -27.52 24.57 -16.44
C GLN A 9 -28.44 25.24 -17.48
N ASP A 10 -29.62 24.66 -17.72
CA ASP A 10 -30.64 25.29 -18.55
C ASP A 10 -31.28 26.48 -17.80
N GLN A 11 -31.54 27.58 -18.50
CA GLN A 11 -32.16 28.79 -17.94
C GLN A 11 -33.58 29.09 -18.51
N PHE A 12 -34.10 28.23 -19.40
CA PHE A 12 -35.33 28.45 -20.16
C PHE A 12 -36.35 27.29 -20.03
N GLY A 13 -36.19 26.39 -19.04
CA GLY A 13 -37.08 25.26 -18.79
C GLY A 13 -36.93 24.09 -19.77
N GLY A 14 -35.88 24.10 -20.60
CA GLY A 14 -35.61 23.08 -21.61
C GLY A 14 -34.68 21.96 -21.14
N GLY A 15 -34.62 20.89 -21.93
CA GLY A 15 -33.64 19.82 -21.76
C GLY A 15 -33.68 19.12 -20.39
N GLN A 16 -34.81 19.12 -19.69
CA GLN A 16 -34.97 18.46 -18.40
C GLN A 16 -34.69 16.97 -18.53
N LEU A 17 -33.91 16.40 -17.61
CA LEU A 17 -33.56 14.97 -17.61
C LEU A 17 -34.77 14.16 -17.15
N GLU A 18 -35.13 13.14 -17.93
CA GLU A 18 -36.15 12.16 -17.54
C GLU A 18 -35.48 10.82 -17.27
N ILE A 19 -35.81 10.17 -16.16
CA ILE A 19 -35.30 8.84 -15.78
C ILE A 19 -36.48 7.90 -15.50
N ILE A 20 -36.40 6.67 -15.99
CA ILE A 20 -37.38 5.61 -15.74
C ILE A 20 -36.64 4.35 -15.30
N GLN A 21 -37.10 3.71 -14.21
CA GLN A 21 -36.53 2.45 -13.75
C GLN A 21 -37.10 1.27 -14.55
N LEU A 22 -36.25 0.33 -14.95
CA LEU A 22 -36.66 -0.78 -15.80
C LEU A 22 -37.69 -1.72 -15.12
N SER A 23 -37.67 -1.85 -13.79
CA SER A 23 -38.68 -2.64 -13.06
C SER A 23 -40.10 -2.17 -13.35
N ASP A 24 -40.29 -0.85 -13.47
CA ASP A 24 -41.60 -0.23 -13.53
C ASP A 24 -42.20 -0.43 -14.93
N ILE A 25 -41.33 -0.42 -15.95
CA ILE A 25 -41.67 -0.83 -17.32
C ILE A 25 -41.98 -2.33 -17.36
N LEU A 26 -41.13 -3.20 -16.77
CA LEU A 26 -41.33 -4.65 -16.80
C LEU A 26 -42.58 -5.10 -16.02
N GLN A 27 -43.03 -4.35 -15.02
CA GLN A 27 -44.30 -4.57 -14.31
C GLN A 27 -45.52 -4.21 -15.17
N SER A 28 -45.41 -3.19 -16.01
CA SER A 28 -46.49 -2.72 -16.88
C SER A 28 -46.58 -3.43 -18.23
N LEU A 29 -45.51 -4.09 -18.69
CA LEU A 29 -45.49 -4.87 -19.93
C LEU A 29 -46.17 -6.24 -19.80
N SER A 30 -46.88 -6.63 -20.85
CA SER A 30 -47.40 -7.98 -21.05
C SER A 30 -46.27 -9.03 -21.00
N ILE A 31 -46.61 -10.25 -20.62
CA ILE A 31 -45.65 -11.36 -20.53
C ILE A 31 -45.11 -11.70 -21.93
N GLN A 32 -46.01 -11.75 -22.92
CA GLN A 32 -45.70 -12.01 -24.32
C GLN A 32 -44.70 -10.99 -24.90
N THR A 33 -44.91 -9.70 -24.66
CA THR A 33 -43.98 -8.65 -25.10
C THR A 33 -42.63 -8.75 -24.40
N ARG A 34 -42.58 -9.09 -23.11
CA ARG A 34 -41.31 -9.32 -22.40
C ARG A 34 -40.52 -10.49 -22.95
N GLU A 35 -41.18 -11.61 -23.26
CA GLU A 35 -40.55 -12.79 -23.86
C GLU A 35 -40.00 -12.48 -25.25
N LYS A 36 -40.79 -11.87 -26.13
CA LYS A 36 -40.34 -11.48 -27.48
C LYS A 36 -39.21 -10.47 -27.45
N LEU A 37 -39.30 -9.40 -26.66
CA LEU A 37 -38.22 -8.41 -26.54
C LEU A 37 -36.92 -8.99 -25.97
N SER A 38 -36.97 -10.14 -25.28
CA SER A 38 -35.78 -10.87 -24.80
C SER A 38 -35.23 -11.88 -25.81
N ASN A 39 -36.10 -12.51 -26.62
CA ASN A 39 -35.75 -13.65 -27.47
C ASN A 39 -35.51 -13.27 -28.95
N GLU A 40 -36.27 -12.30 -29.47
CA GLU A 40 -36.19 -11.84 -30.86
C GLU A 40 -35.06 -10.82 -31.04
N LYS A 41 -34.42 -10.81 -32.23
CA LYS A 41 -33.32 -9.89 -32.55
C LYS A 41 -33.79 -8.76 -33.46
N PHE A 42 -33.78 -7.54 -32.94
CA PHE A 42 -34.18 -6.34 -33.66
C PHE A 42 -32.99 -5.69 -34.34
N ARG A 43 -33.20 -5.06 -35.50
CA ARG A 43 -32.15 -4.30 -36.21
C ARG A 43 -31.94 -2.91 -35.58
N ILE A 44 -30.85 -2.79 -34.82
CA ILE A 44 -30.41 -1.56 -34.15
C ILE A 44 -29.28 -0.91 -34.96
N ASN A 45 -29.55 0.24 -35.58
CA ASN A 45 -28.56 1.01 -36.32
C ASN A 45 -27.53 1.64 -35.36
N ILE A 46 -26.27 1.72 -35.78
CA ILE A 46 -25.17 2.33 -35.03
C ILE A 46 -25.06 3.81 -35.46
N PRO A 47 -25.34 4.77 -34.57
CA PRO A 47 -25.14 6.19 -34.84
C PRO A 47 -23.69 6.48 -35.26
N LEU A 48 -23.50 7.48 -36.13
CA LEU A 48 -22.19 7.85 -36.66
C LEU A 48 -21.16 8.10 -35.56
N GLU A 49 -21.58 8.74 -34.45
CA GLU A 49 -20.74 9.01 -33.28
C GLU A 49 -20.31 7.76 -32.47
N PHE A 50 -20.82 6.57 -32.82
CA PHE A 50 -20.48 5.29 -32.20
C PHE A 50 -19.95 4.22 -33.16
N ARG A 51 -19.79 4.53 -34.46
CA ARG A 51 -19.13 3.61 -35.41
C ARG A 51 -17.64 3.49 -35.09
N LYS A 52 -17.11 2.27 -35.20
CA LYS A 52 -15.68 1.96 -34.97
C LYS A 52 -14.90 1.66 -36.25
N SER A 53 -15.60 1.29 -37.30
CA SER A 53 -15.11 1.09 -38.67
C SER A 53 -16.24 1.45 -39.63
N ASN A 54 -15.92 1.62 -40.91
CA ASN A 54 -16.91 1.97 -41.93
C ASN A 54 -17.76 0.76 -42.39
N GLU A 55 -17.41 -0.45 -41.95
CA GLU A 55 -18.01 -1.73 -42.42
C GLU A 55 -19.21 -2.19 -41.59
N LEU A 56 -19.43 -1.64 -40.38
CA LEU A 56 -20.50 -2.01 -39.47
C LEU A 56 -21.37 -0.81 -39.13
N ASP A 57 -22.56 -0.74 -39.74
CA ASP A 57 -23.54 0.33 -39.59
C ASP A 57 -24.75 -0.06 -38.73
N HIS A 58 -24.94 -1.34 -38.41
CA HIS A 58 -26.02 -1.87 -37.57
C HIS A 58 -25.60 -3.11 -36.76
N ILE A 59 -26.42 -3.50 -35.79
CA ILE A 59 -26.35 -4.79 -35.07
C ILE A 59 -27.74 -5.41 -34.97
N ASN A 60 -27.83 -6.74 -34.91
CA ASN A 60 -29.07 -7.46 -34.66
C ASN A 60 -29.01 -8.07 -33.25
N ALA A 61 -29.84 -7.57 -32.32
CA ALA A 61 -29.79 -7.92 -30.90
C ALA A 61 -31.17 -7.77 -30.23
N PRO A 62 -31.46 -8.52 -29.15
CA PRO A 62 -32.67 -8.31 -28.36
C PRO A 62 -32.63 -6.97 -27.62
N ILE A 63 -33.82 -6.44 -27.31
CA ILE A 63 -34.00 -5.18 -26.60
C ILE A 63 -33.87 -5.38 -25.09
N LEU A 64 -34.37 -6.50 -24.56
CA LEU A 64 -34.16 -6.94 -23.19
C LEU A 64 -33.02 -7.97 -23.14
N LEU A 65 -32.16 -7.85 -22.15
CA LEU A 65 -31.00 -8.72 -21.92
C LEU A 65 -31.09 -9.30 -20.51
N ASP A 66 -30.83 -10.60 -20.37
CA ASP A 66 -30.84 -11.34 -19.09
C ASP A 66 -32.15 -11.16 -18.28
N HIS A 67 -33.25 -10.84 -18.97
CA HIS A 67 -34.57 -10.43 -18.44
C HIS A 67 -34.58 -9.19 -17.51
N ASP A 68 -33.41 -8.63 -17.18
CA ASP A 68 -33.25 -7.63 -16.14
C ASP A 68 -32.49 -6.37 -16.59
N LYS A 69 -32.10 -6.28 -17.87
CA LYS A 69 -31.42 -5.14 -18.50
C LYS A 69 -32.12 -4.74 -19.81
N ILE A 70 -31.98 -3.48 -20.22
CA ILE A 70 -32.55 -2.96 -21.47
C ILE A 70 -31.50 -2.24 -22.34
N ARG A 71 -31.64 -2.39 -23.66
CA ARG A 71 -30.97 -1.59 -24.69
C ARG A 71 -32.04 -0.99 -25.61
N TYR A 72 -32.49 0.22 -25.28
CA TYR A 72 -33.55 0.89 -26.03
C TYR A 72 -33.20 2.35 -26.32
N ARG A 73 -33.43 2.76 -27.57
CA ARG A 73 -33.34 4.13 -28.09
C ARG A 73 -34.14 4.12 -29.42
N SER A 74 -35.30 4.77 -29.47
CA SER A 74 -36.31 4.54 -30.53
C SER A 74 -35.89 4.97 -31.93
N ASP A 75 -35.13 6.06 -32.03
CA ASP A 75 -34.65 6.66 -33.29
C ASP A 75 -33.61 5.81 -34.05
N ILE A 76 -33.08 4.76 -33.44
CA ILE A 76 -32.10 3.86 -34.07
C ILE A 76 -32.64 2.44 -34.35
N LEU A 77 -33.90 2.17 -34.01
CA LEU A 77 -34.55 0.91 -34.37
C LEU A 77 -35.14 1.02 -35.78
N SER A 78 -34.84 0.04 -36.64
CA SER A 78 -35.29 0.06 -38.04
C SER A 78 -36.76 -0.35 -38.19
N GLU A 79 -37.27 -1.16 -37.26
CA GLU A 79 -38.58 -1.81 -37.30
C GLU A 79 -39.59 -1.07 -36.38
N GLN A 80 -39.88 0.20 -36.67
CA GLN A 80 -40.71 1.01 -35.76
C GLN A 80 -42.18 0.58 -35.67
N ASN A 81 -42.68 -0.25 -36.59
CA ASN A 81 -44.07 -0.74 -36.63
C ASN A 81 -44.23 -2.18 -36.06
N HIS A 82 -43.49 -2.54 -35.01
CA HIS A 82 -43.64 -3.82 -34.30
C HIS A 82 -44.62 -3.66 -33.13
N GLU A 83 -45.55 -4.60 -32.93
CA GLU A 83 -46.60 -4.52 -31.89
C GLU A 83 -46.02 -4.38 -30.48
N GLU A 84 -45.00 -5.17 -30.17
CA GLU A 84 -44.26 -5.21 -28.91
C GLU A 84 -43.45 -3.93 -28.67
N LEU A 85 -42.94 -3.30 -29.73
CA LEU A 85 -42.25 -2.01 -29.65
C LEU A 85 -43.25 -0.86 -29.47
N ASN A 86 -44.47 -0.98 -30.02
CA ASN A 86 -45.56 -0.04 -29.76
C ASN A 86 -46.03 -0.14 -28.30
N GLU A 87 -46.21 -1.35 -27.76
CA GLU A 87 -46.52 -1.56 -26.34
C GLU A 87 -45.41 -0.94 -25.46
N LEU A 88 -44.13 -1.24 -25.74
CA LEU A 88 -42.99 -0.65 -25.02
C LEU A 88 -42.97 0.88 -25.06
N ASN A 89 -43.26 1.50 -26.21
CA ASN A 89 -43.34 2.95 -26.33
C ASN A 89 -44.49 3.55 -25.51
N LEU A 90 -45.68 2.93 -25.56
CA LEU A 90 -46.84 3.36 -24.77
C LEU A 90 -46.57 3.22 -23.27
N THR A 91 -45.99 2.10 -22.83
CA THR A 91 -45.58 1.89 -21.44
C THR A 91 -44.58 2.96 -20.98
N ILE A 92 -43.55 3.27 -21.78
CA ILE A 92 -42.56 4.31 -21.46
C ILE A 92 -43.20 5.72 -21.33
N GLN A 93 -44.31 5.98 -22.00
CA GLN A 93 -45.07 7.24 -21.87
C GLN A 93 -45.95 7.28 -20.61
N GLN A 94 -46.48 6.12 -20.18
CA GLN A 94 -47.41 6.02 -19.05
C GLN A 94 -46.71 5.83 -17.68
N VAL A 95 -45.54 5.18 -17.65
CA VAL A 95 -44.79 4.95 -16.42
C VAL A 95 -44.28 6.28 -15.83
N LYS A 96 -44.38 6.40 -14.50
CA LYS A 96 -43.96 7.60 -13.76
C LYS A 96 -42.47 7.88 -14.00
N LYS A 97 -42.17 9.06 -14.53
CA LYS A 97 -40.79 9.52 -14.76
C LYS A 97 -40.25 10.24 -13.53
N TYR A 98 -39.00 9.98 -13.19
CA TYR A 98 -38.24 10.80 -12.23
C TYR A 98 -37.51 11.90 -12.99
N GLN A 99 -37.76 13.16 -12.62
CA GLN A 99 -37.18 14.35 -13.25
C GLN A 99 -36.35 15.11 -12.21
N PRO A 100 -35.06 14.75 -11.99
CA PRO A 100 -34.19 15.46 -11.06
C PRO A 100 -33.80 16.83 -11.61
N GLU A 101 -33.82 17.84 -10.75
CA GLU A 101 -33.26 19.15 -11.06
C GLU A 101 -31.72 19.05 -11.12
N LEU A 102 -31.14 19.59 -12.20
CA LEU A 102 -29.72 19.48 -12.52
C LEU A 102 -29.06 20.86 -12.57
N ASN A 103 -28.77 21.38 -11.38
CA ASN A 103 -28.09 22.66 -11.18
C ASN A 103 -26.63 22.62 -11.65
N LYS A 104 -26.05 23.80 -11.91
CA LYS A 104 -24.65 23.94 -12.32
C LYS A 104 -23.71 23.24 -11.33
N TYR A 105 -22.73 22.50 -11.87
CA TYR A 105 -21.80 21.64 -11.15
C TYR A 105 -22.41 20.46 -10.36
N THR A 106 -23.67 20.08 -10.63
CA THR A 106 -24.21 18.80 -10.16
C THR A 106 -23.79 17.64 -11.08
N MET A 107 -23.65 16.44 -10.50
CA MET A 107 -23.45 15.20 -11.25
C MET A 107 -24.53 14.19 -10.87
N ILE A 108 -25.15 13.57 -11.88
CA ILE A 108 -26.00 12.39 -11.67
C ILE A 108 -25.32 11.16 -12.26
N ILE A 109 -25.26 10.07 -11.49
CA ILE A 109 -24.70 8.78 -11.88
C ILE A 109 -25.83 7.76 -11.99
N LEU A 110 -25.91 7.03 -13.09
CA LEU A 110 -26.97 6.06 -13.37
C LEU A 110 -26.45 4.77 -14.02
N ASN A 111 -27.10 3.65 -13.69
CA ASN A 111 -26.86 2.38 -14.38
C ASN A 111 -27.70 2.34 -15.66
N ASN A 112 -27.09 2.69 -16.79
CA ASN A 112 -27.76 2.80 -18.09
C ASN A 112 -28.19 1.45 -18.73
N GLN A 113 -28.12 0.34 -17.99
CA GLN A 113 -28.78 -0.93 -18.34
C GLN A 113 -30.05 -1.19 -17.50
N LYS A 114 -30.16 -0.55 -16.32
CA LYS A 114 -31.28 -0.67 -15.37
C LYS A 114 -32.21 0.54 -15.38
N TYR A 115 -31.75 1.66 -15.92
CA TYR A 115 -32.48 2.92 -16.01
C TYR A 115 -32.44 3.44 -17.44
N LEU A 116 -33.63 3.66 -17.99
CA LEU A 116 -33.83 4.47 -19.19
C LEU A 116 -33.66 5.94 -18.83
N HIS A 117 -33.04 6.71 -19.72
CA HIS A 117 -32.87 8.14 -19.55
C HIS A 117 -33.11 8.87 -20.87
N GLY A 118 -33.91 9.94 -20.80
CA GLY A 118 -34.27 10.81 -21.92
C GLY A 118 -34.10 12.28 -21.54
N ARG A 119 -34.51 13.18 -22.43
CA ARG A 119 -34.60 14.61 -22.12
C ARG A 119 -35.74 15.27 -22.87
N THR A 120 -36.31 16.32 -22.30
CA THR A 120 -37.20 17.22 -23.04
C THR A 120 -36.41 18.01 -24.10
N LYS A 121 -37.11 18.73 -24.99
CA LYS A 121 -36.49 19.57 -26.03
C LYS A 121 -35.55 20.59 -25.37
N ILE A 122 -34.32 20.74 -25.87
CA ILE A 122 -33.41 21.79 -25.40
C ILE A 122 -33.95 23.15 -25.85
N LEU A 123 -33.96 24.12 -24.93
CA LEU A 123 -34.34 25.51 -25.21
C LEU A 123 -33.16 26.46 -24.95
N ASP A 124 -32.29 26.22 -23.96
CA ASP A 124 -31.03 26.97 -23.83
C ASP A 124 -29.88 26.36 -24.64
N HIS A 125 -29.40 27.08 -25.65
CA HIS A 125 -28.23 26.69 -26.45
C HIS A 125 -26.90 26.75 -25.68
N ARG A 126 -26.85 27.43 -24.53
CA ARG A 126 -25.66 27.50 -23.65
C ARG A 126 -25.59 26.33 -22.66
N ARG A 127 -26.69 25.57 -22.50
CA ARG A 127 -26.79 24.41 -21.60
C ARG A 127 -25.75 23.34 -21.98
N HIS A 128 -24.79 23.12 -21.10
CA HIS A 128 -23.66 22.23 -21.35
C HIS A 128 -23.61 21.09 -20.32
N LEU A 129 -23.77 19.84 -20.81
CA LEU A 129 -23.55 18.63 -20.01
C LEU A 129 -22.33 17.86 -20.52
N LEU A 130 -21.42 17.51 -19.60
CA LEU A 130 -20.37 16.53 -19.85
C LEU A 130 -20.92 15.11 -19.61
N ARG A 131 -20.86 14.24 -20.62
CA ARG A 131 -21.26 12.83 -20.50
C ARG A 131 -20.06 11.96 -20.12
N VAL A 132 -19.97 11.61 -18.84
CA VAL A 132 -18.92 10.73 -18.30
C VAL A 132 -19.37 9.26 -18.39
N ARG A 133 -18.45 8.33 -18.66
CA ARG A 133 -18.71 6.88 -18.66
C ARG A 133 -17.76 6.19 -17.69
N PHE A 134 -18.31 5.51 -16.69
CA PHE A 134 -17.54 4.72 -15.73
C PHE A 134 -17.52 3.26 -16.17
N ASN A 135 -16.33 2.65 -16.14
CA ASN A 135 -15.98 1.32 -16.66
C ASN A 135 -15.98 1.20 -18.19
N ARG A 136 -15.04 1.91 -18.86
CA ARG A 136 -14.68 1.61 -20.25
C ARG A 136 -13.23 1.94 -20.63
N THR A 137 -12.27 1.42 -19.87
CA THR A 137 -10.83 1.48 -20.23
C THR A 137 -10.04 0.20 -19.96
N CYS A 138 -10.65 -0.94 -19.62
CA CYS A 138 -9.93 -2.21 -19.78
C CYS A 138 -9.78 -2.47 -21.29
N PRO A 139 -8.53 -2.56 -21.82
CA PRO A 139 -8.31 -2.72 -23.26
C PRO A 139 -8.59 -4.15 -23.75
N TYR A 140 -9.05 -5.06 -22.91
CA TYR A 140 -9.47 -6.43 -23.23
C TYR A 140 -10.71 -6.79 -22.40
N ASP A 141 -11.45 -7.82 -22.80
CA ASP A 141 -12.58 -8.36 -22.03
C ASP A 141 -12.22 -9.75 -21.49
N VAL A 142 -11.90 -9.83 -20.21
CA VAL A 142 -11.53 -11.11 -19.56
C VAL A 142 -12.62 -12.17 -19.73
N HIS A 143 -13.90 -11.79 -19.69
CA HIS A 143 -15.00 -12.75 -19.78
C HIS A 143 -15.23 -13.30 -21.20
N SER A 144 -14.56 -12.76 -22.21
CA SER A 144 -14.52 -13.36 -23.54
C SER A 144 -13.61 -14.60 -23.65
N ILE A 145 -12.75 -14.82 -22.65
CA ILE A 145 -11.74 -15.90 -22.61
C ILE A 145 -11.84 -16.73 -21.32
N TYR A 146 -12.17 -16.11 -20.19
CA TYR A 146 -12.29 -16.74 -18.87
C TYR A 146 -13.75 -16.82 -18.43
N GLU A 147 -14.23 -18.06 -18.27
CA GLU A 147 -15.52 -18.38 -17.67
C GLU A 147 -15.70 -17.69 -16.31
N LYS A 148 -16.79 -16.94 -16.14
CA LYS A 148 -17.07 -16.20 -14.90
C LYS A 148 -17.20 -17.12 -13.67
N GLU A 149 -17.69 -18.35 -13.87
CA GLU A 149 -17.83 -19.38 -12.84
C GLU A 149 -16.49 -19.91 -12.30
N LYS A 150 -15.41 -19.76 -13.09
CA LYS A 150 -14.05 -20.07 -12.65
C LYS A 150 -13.45 -18.97 -11.76
N LEU A 151 -14.12 -17.83 -11.59
CA LEU A 151 -13.69 -16.76 -10.70
C LEU A 151 -14.44 -16.88 -9.37
N PHE A 152 -13.71 -17.18 -8.31
CA PHE A 152 -14.26 -17.25 -6.97
C PHE A 152 -14.60 -15.83 -6.47
N PRO A 153 -15.78 -15.58 -5.89
CA PRO A 153 -16.25 -14.24 -5.56
C PRO A 153 -15.57 -13.60 -4.33
N GLU A 154 -14.82 -14.39 -3.57
CA GLU A 154 -14.08 -13.95 -2.37
C GLU A 154 -12.60 -13.66 -2.68
N TYR A 155 -11.89 -13.14 -1.68
CA TYR A 155 -10.46 -12.85 -1.77
C TYR A 155 -9.70 -13.44 -0.56
N LEU A 156 -8.41 -13.68 -0.75
CA LEU A 156 -7.47 -14.12 0.27
C LEU A 156 -6.56 -12.96 0.67
N THR A 157 -6.53 -12.59 1.96
CA THR A 157 -5.69 -11.50 2.46
C THR A 157 -4.37 -12.02 3.00
N PHE A 158 -3.28 -11.28 2.72
CA PHE A 158 -1.92 -11.59 3.17
C PHE A 158 -1.23 -10.34 3.75
N SER A 159 -0.30 -10.52 4.69
CA SER A 159 0.45 -9.42 5.31
C SER A 159 1.35 -8.67 4.32
N ASN A 160 1.65 -7.38 4.57
CA ASN A 160 2.68 -6.66 3.83
C ASN A 160 4.03 -7.38 3.92
N ASP A 161 4.35 -7.94 5.09
CA ASP A 161 5.61 -8.65 5.32
C ASP A 161 5.75 -9.90 4.45
N PHE A 162 4.65 -10.54 4.04
CA PHE A 162 4.68 -11.60 3.04
C PHE A 162 5.00 -11.07 1.64
N TYR A 163 4.41 -9.94 1.23
CA TYR A 163 4.74 -9.33 -0.06
C TYR A 163 6.17 -8.75 -0.10
N ASP A 164 6.65 -8.19 1.02
CA ASP A 164 8.03 -7.70 1.16
C ASP A 164 9.02 -8.88 1.15
N TYR A 165 8.69 -10.01 1.80
CA TYR A 165 9.44 -11.26 1.67
C TYR A 165 9.49 -11.75 0.22
N LEU A 166 8.35 -11.82 -0.49
CA LEU A 166 8.32 -12.24 -1.90
C LEU A 166 9.16 -11.33 -2.82
N GLN A 167 9.22 -10.03 -2.54
CA GLN A 167 10.08 -9.07 -3.26
C GLN A 167 11.57 -9.40 -3.06
N ASN A 168 12.00 -9.60 -1.81
CA ASN A 168 13.39 -9.94 -1.49
C ASN A 168 13.82 -11.31 -2.09
N GLN A 169 12.91 -12.28 -2.09
CA GLN A 169 13.12 -13.59 -2.72
C GLN A 169 13.20 -13.48 -4.25
N HIS A 170 12.36 -12.64 -4.87
CA HIS A 170 12.44 -12.38 -6.30
C HIS A 170 13.79 -11.78 -6.70
N GLU A 171 14.29 -10.77 -5.99
CA GLU A 171 15.55 -10.10 -6.33
C GLU A 171 16.73 -11.07 -6.31
N SER A 172 16.82 -11.88 -5.24
CA SER A 172 17.84 -12.93 -5.12
C SER A 172 17.70 -14.00 -6.21
N LEU A 173 16.47 -14.42 -6.53
CA LEU A 173 16.21 -15.41 -7.57
C LEU A 173 16.55 -14.86 -8.97
N GLN A 174 16.16 -13.62 -9.29
CA GLN A 174 16.40 -12.98 -10.59
C GLN A 174 17.89 -12.92 -10.93
N GLU A 175 18.73 -12.59 -9.94
CA GLU A 175 20.18 -12.59 -10.06
C GLU A 175 20.73 -14.00 -10.34
N ILE A 176 20.38 -14.99 -9.50
CA ILE A 176 20.79 -16.40 -9.66
C ILE A 176 20.41 -16.95 -11.05
N LEU A 177 19.16 -16.75 -11.48
CA LEU A 177 18.68 -17.24 -12.79
C LEU A 177 19.43 -16.56 -13.95
N SER A 178 19.80 -15.29 -13.81
CA SER A 178 20.60 -14.58 -14.82
C SER A 178 22.01 -15.16 -14.92
N LEU A 179 22.66 -15.39 -13.77
CA LEU A 179 24.01 -15.94 -13.70
C LEU A 179 24.06 -17.38 -14.24
N ILE A 180 23.07 -18.22 -13.95
CA ILE A 180 22.99 -19.60 -14.50
C ILE A 180 22.94 -19.59 -16.03
N VAL A 181 22.15 -18.69 -16.65
CA VAL A 181 22.07 -18.57 -18.11
C VAL A 181 23.39 -18.08 -18.72
N GLN A 182 24.03 -17.09 -18.08
CA GLN A 182 25.33 -16.54 -18.52
C GLN A 182 26.47 -17.55 -18.40
N GLN A 183 26.46 -18.38 -17.35
CA GLN A 183 27.49 -19.38 -17.07
C GLN A 183 27.31 -20.67 -17.89
N TYR A 184 26.14 -20.92 -18.49
CA TYR A 184 25.83 -22.16 -19.22
C TYR A 184 26.89 -22.55 -20.26
N ASP A 185 27.45 -21.60 -21.02
CA ASP A 185 28.46 -21.88 -22.06
C ASP A 185 29.91 -21.57 -21.63
N GLN A 186 30.13 -21.16 -20.37
CA GLN A 186 31.47 -20.83 -19.91
C GLN A 186 32.32 -22.10 -19.74
N PRO A 187 33.61 -22.08 -20.10
CA PRO A 187 34.56 -23.19 -19.87
C PRO A 187 35.03 -23.21 -18.40
N THR A 188 34.09 -23.10 -17.46
CA THR A 188 34.30 -23.11 -16.01
C THR A 188 33.70 -24.39 -15.42
N SER A 189 34.15 -24.79 -14.22
CA SER A 189 33.54 -25.89 -13.46
C SER A 189 32.05 -25.68 -13.22
N LEU A 190 31.66 -24.44 -12.93
CA LEU A 190 30.27 -24.00 -12.77
C LEU A 190 29.45 -24.19 -14.07
N GLY A 191 29.97 -23.74 -15.21
CA GLY A 191 29.33 -23.94 -16.51
C GLY A 191 29.22 -25.42 -16.88
N GLU A 192 30.22 -26.23 -16.51
CA GLU A 192 30.16 -27.68 -16.67
C GLU A 192 29.09 -28.32 -15.78
N GLU A 193 29.00 -27.97 -14.49
CA GLU A 193 27.96 -28.49 -13.59
C GLU A 193 26.54 -28.16 -14.09
N ILE A 194 26.35 -26.94 -14.62
CA ILE A 194 25.10 -26.51 -15.28
C ILE A 194 24.79 -27.43 -16.47
N ARG A 195 25.72 -27.58 -17.44
CA ARG A 195 25.52 -28.44 -18.62
C ARG A 195 25.31 -29.92 -18.25
N GLN A 196 26.06 -30.44 -17.29
CA GLN A 196 25.92 -31.81 -16.78
C GLN A 196 24.60 -32.05 -16.02
N THR A 197 23.93 -30.99 -15.54
CA THR A 197 22.61 -31.08 -14.89
C THR A 197 21.48 -31.08 -15.90
N PHE A 198 21.55 -30.23 -16.92
CA PHE A 198 20.52 -30.17 -17.96
C PHE A 198 20.69 -31.21 -19.07
N ARG A 199 21.89 -31.75 -19.31
CA ARG A 199 22.21 -32.77 -20.34
C ARG A 199 21.38 -32.61 -21.62
N PHE A 200 21.30 -31.38 -22.12
CA PHE A 200 20.44 -31.07 -23.26
C PHE A 200 20.93 -31.85 -24.50
N ASN A 201 20.00 -32.18 -25.41
CA ASN A 201 20.39 -32.75 -26.69
C ASN A 201 21.24 -31.75 -27.49
N SER A 202 22.00 -32.25 -28.46
CA SER A 202 22.93 -31.43 -29.25
C SER A 202 22.28 -30.23 -29.93
N LYS A 203 21.01 -30.32 -30.37
CA LYS A 203 20.29 -29.21 -31.00
C LYS A 203 19.99 -28.09 -29.99
N ILE A 204 19.45 -28.40 -28.81
CA ILE A 204 19.20 -27.41 -27.76
C ILE A 204 20.52 -26.78 -27.29
N ASP A 205 21.54 -27.59 -27.04
CA ASP A 205 22.85 -27.11 -26.59
C ASP A 205 23.46 -26.14 -27.62
N GLN A 206 23.48 -26.51 -28.91
CA GLN A 206 23.94 -25.62 -29.99
C GLN A 206 23.14 -24.32 -30.06
N ILE A 207 21.82 -24.35 -29.93
CA ILE A 207 20.98 -23.14 -29.91
C ILE A 207 21.37 -22.20 -28.76
N ILE A 208 21.51 -22.72 -27.54
CA ILE A 208 21.87 -21.92 -26.36
C ILE A 208 23.26 -21.29 -26.53
N LYS A 209 24.25 -22.06 -26.99
CA LYS A 209 25.62 -21.59 -27.22
C LYS A 209 25.68 -20.50 -28.29
N GLN A 210 25.02 -20.72 -29.43
CA GLN A 210 24.97 -19.72 -30.50
C GLN A 210 24.23 -18.45 -30.05
N LEU A 211 23.18 -18.53 -29.21
CA LEU A 211 22.53 -17.35 -28.64
C LEU A 211 23.45 -16.58 -27.68
N ASN A 212 24.29 -17.26 -26.90
CA ASN A 212 25.28 -16.60 -26.05
C ASN A 212 26.35 -15.86 -26.87
N VAL A 213 26.71 -16.36 -28.06
CA VAL A 213 27.65 -15.71 -28.98
C VAL A 213 27.00 -14.55 -29.78
N TYR A 214 25.87 -14.81 -30.45
CA TYR A 214 25.27 -13.85 -31.38
C TYR A 214 24.30 -12.87 -30.71
N ARG A 215 23.70 -13.22 -29.57
CA ARG A 215 22.81 -12.36 -28.76
C ARG A 215 23.29 -12.28 -27.30
N PRO A 216 24.52 -11.74 -27.05
CA PRO A 216 25.13 -11.73 -25.72
C PRO A 216 24.33 -10.92 -24.68
N ASN A 217 23.53 -9.95 -25.13
CA ASN A 217 22.61 -9.18 -24.30
C ASN A 217 21.36 -10.01 -23.94
N TYR A 218 21.51 -10.96 -23.03
CA TYR A 218 20.41 -11.77 -22.50
C TYR A 218 19.31 -10.92 -21.86
N GLN A 219 18.05 -11.17 -22.24
CA GLN A 219 16.87 -10.63 -21.57
C GLN A 219 15.97 -11.78 -21.12
N MET A 220 15.69 -11.82 -19.82
CA MET A 220 14.89 -12.89 -19.23
C MET A 220 13.44 -12.85 -19.72
N ASN A 221 12.93 -11.65 -20.03
CA ASN A 221 11.54 -11.37 -20.37
C ASN A 221 10.61 -11.95 -19.30
N SER A 222 9.52 -12.64 -19.67
CA SER A 222 8.53 -13.11 -18.71
C SER A 222 8.90 -14.46 -18.08
N TYR A 223 8.79 -14.55 -16.76
CA TYR A 223 8.91 -15.81 -16.04
C TYR A 223 7.99 -15.78 -14.82
N ARG A 224 7.40 -16.93 -14.48
CA ARG A 224 6.37 -17.03 -13.44
C ARG A 224 6.68 -18.15 -12.47
N PRO A 225 7.36 -17.87 -11.34
CA PRO A 225 7.49 -18.82 -10.24
C PRO A 225 6.11 -19.16 -9.66
N ASP A 226 5.74 -20.44 -9.64
CA ASP A 226 4.47 -20.89 -9.07
C ASP A 226 4.67 -21.25 -7.57
N LEU A 227 3.89 -20.57 -6.73
CA LEU A 227 4.00 -20.60 -5.26
C LEU A 227 3.03 -21.62 -4.65
N MET A 228 3.57 -22.66 -4.03
CA MET A 228 2.83 -23.51 -3.11
C MET A 228 2.71 -22.83 -1.74
N PHE A 229 1.50 -22.82 -1.18
CA PHE A 229 1.28 -22.45 0.21
C PHE A 229 1.36 -23.73 1.05
N SER A 230 2.57 -24.11 1.50
CA SER A 230 2.75 -25.31 2.33
C SER A 230 2.32 -25.05 3.77
N GLN A 231 2.05 -26.12 4.51
CA GLN A 231 1.96 -26.04 5.98
C GLN A 231 3.26 -25.48 6.57
N GLY A 232 3.13 -24.64 7.59
CA GLY A 232 4.24 -23.90 8.22
C GLY A 232 3.70 -22.69 9.00
N ASN A 233 4.57 -22.02 9.76
CA ASN A 233 4.17 -20.95 10.69
C ASN A 233 4.73 -19.55 10.34
N LEU A 234 5.26 -19.37 9.12
CA LEU A 234 5.97 -18.14 8.75
C LEU A 234 5.02 -16.96 8.44
N PHE A 235 3.89 -17.24 7.79
CA PHE A 235 2.87 -16.25 7.44
C PHE A 235 1.46 -16.79 7.68
N LYS A 236 0.42 -15.94 7.54
CA LYS A 236 -0.99 -16.36 7.66
C LYS A 236 -1.84 -15.84 6.49
N ILE A 237 -2.69 -16.70 5.94
CA ILE A 237 -3.77 -16.33 5.00
C ILE A 237 -5.01 -15.96 5.82
N ASN A 238 -5.67 -14.85 5.47
CA ASN A 238 -6.84 -14.31 6.18
C ASN A 238 -6.61 -14.10 7.68
N GLY A 239 -5.36 -13.84 8.10
CA GLY A 239 -4.95 -13.78 9.51
C GLY A 239 -5.07 -15.09 10.29
N LYS A 240 -5.54 -16.17 9.66
CA LYS A 240 -5.98 -17.42 10.32
C LYS A 240 -5.15 -18.64 9.92
N TYR A 241 -4.98 -18.90 8.63
CA TYR A 241 -4.37 -20.13 8.13
C TYR A 241 -2.85 -19.96 8.01
N SER A 242 -2.11 -20.51 8.97
CA SER A 242 -0.64 -20.49 8.95
C SER A 242 -0.08 -21.23 7.73
N PHE A 243 0.91 -20.64 7.07
CA PHE A 243 1.59 -21.23 5.91
C PHE A 243 3.07 -20.86 5.85
N GLN A 244 3.81 -21.60 5.01
CA GLN A 244 5.12 -21.21 4.50
C GLN A 244 5.09 -21.26 2.96
N PRO A 245 5.65 -20.26 2.25
CA PRO A 245 5.73 -20.29 0.80
C PRO A 245 6.84 -21.24 0.33
N LYS A 246 6.58 -21.96 -0.75
CA LYS A 246 7.58 -22.72 -1.51
C LYS A 246 7.40 -22.45 -3.01
N ILE A 247 8.48 -22.19 -3.74
CA ILE A 247 8.44 -22.11 -5.21
C ILE A 247 8.70 -23.51 -5.76
N CYS A 248 7.77 -24.09 -6.50
CA CYS A 248 7.87 -25.50 -6.93
C CYS A 248 8.16 -25.72 -8.42
N GLU A 249 7.94 -24.68 -9.24
CA GLU A 249 8.30 -24.62 -10.66
C GLU A 249 8.42 -23.16 -11.11
N ILE A 250 9.07 -22.94 -12.26
CA ILE A 250 9.11 -21.64 -12.95
C ILE A 250 8.52 -21.84 -14.35
N ASN A 251 7.45 -21.12 -14.65
CA ASN A 251 6.81 -21.11 -15.96
C ASN A 251 7.37 -19.97 -16.81
N ALA A 252 8.17 -20.31 -17.83
CA ALA A 252 8.81 -19.33 -18.71
C ALA A 252 8.56 -19.57 -20.21
N ARG A 253 7.67 -20.52 -20.54
CA ARG A 253 7.34 -20.89 -21.93
C ARG A 253 6.35 -19.95 -22.61
N PHE A 254 5.38 -19.41 -21.86
CA PHE A 254 4.26 -18.63 -22.39
C PHE A 254 4.27 -17.21 -21.80
N PRO A 255 4.69 -16.19 -22.56
CA PRO A 255 5.08 -14.90 -22.01
C PRO A 255 3.98 -14.15 -21.23
N PHE A 256 2.71 -14.33 -21.59
CA PHE A 256 1.59 -13.60 -20.95
C PHE A 256 0.72 -14.46 -20.04
N ASN A 257 1.01 -15.75 -19.85
CA ASN A 257 0.14 -16.68 -19.12
C ASN A 257 -0.03 -16.32 -17.63
N GLY A 258 -1.19 -15.78 -17.28
CA GLY A 258 -1.59 -15.35 -15.93
C GLY A 258 -1.47 -13.84 -15.69
N TYR A 259 -0.91 -13.06 -16.62
CA TYR A 259 -0.70 -11.63 -16.47
C TYR A 259 -1.95 -10.79 -16.77
N PHE A 260 -2.68 -11.09 -17.84
CA PHE A 260 -3.87 -10.32 -18.24
C PHE A 260 -5.05 -10.59 -17.32
N LEU A 261 -5.29 -11.86 -16.98
CA LEU A 261 -6.25 -12.23 -15.94
C LEU A 261 -5.96 -11.50 -14.62
N SER A 262 -4.71 -11.57 -14.14
CA SER A 262 -4.34 -10.94 -12.86
C SER A 262 -4.45 -9.41 -12.92
N ALA A 263 -3.99 -8.76 -14.00
CA ALA A 263 -4.07 -7.32 -14.14
C ALA A 263 -5.52 -6.82 -14.08
N ALA A 264 -6.44 -7.47 -14.79
CA ALA A 264 -7.86 -7.12 -14.73
C ALA A 264 -8.47 -7.35 -13.34
N LEU A 265 -8.26 -8.53 -12.75
CA LEU A 265 -8.78 -8.88 -11.44
C LEU A 265 -8.30 -7.91 -10.35
N CYS A 266 -7.02 -7.53 -10.37
CA CYS A 266 -6.40 -6.72 -9.32
C CYS A 266 -6.58 -5.20 -9.52
N SER A 267 -7.14 -4.75 -10.64
CA SER A 267 -7.29 -3.32 -11.01
C SER A 267 -8.42 -2.56 -10.27
N THR A 268 -9.16 -3.21 -9.37
CA THR A 268 -10.44 -2.72 -8.83
C THR A 268 -10.34 -1.80 -7.61
N ASP A 269 -9.19 -1.72 -6.92
CA ASP A 269 -8.99 -0.86 -5.75
C ASP A 269 -7.66 -0.07 -5.82
N CYS A 270 -7.71 1.21 -6.17
CA CYS A 270 -6.52 2.06 -6.27
C CYS A 270 -5.89 2.47 -4.93
N HIS A 271 -6.51 2.10 -3.80
CA HIS A 271 -6.00 2.36 -2.44
C HIS A 271 -5.15 1.19 -1.91
N ASN A 272 -5.25 -0.01 -2.50
CA ASN A 272 -4.42 -1.14 -2.08
C ASN A 272 -2.99 -1.05 -2.68
N ARG A 273 -1.96 -1.21 -1.83
CA ARG A 273 -0.52 -1.26 -2.21
C ARG A 273 -0.25 -2.25 -3.34
N TYR A 274 -0.94 -3.39 -3.31
CA TYR A 274 -0.82 -4.45 -4.30
C TYR A 274 -1.47 -4.06 -5.63
N SER A 275 -2.74 -3.63 -5.60
CA SER A 275 -3.48 -3.19 -6.78
C SER A 275 -2.83 -2.00 -7.51
N ARG A 276 -2.15 -1.08 -6.80
CA ARG A 276 -1.34 -0.03 -7.44
C ARG A 276 -0.23 -0.60 -8.33
N LYS A 277 0.58 -1.55 -7.84
CA LYS A 277 1.59 -2.25 -8.66
C LYS A 277 0.91 -3.03 -9.81
N SER A 278 -0.23 -3.68 -9.54
CA SER A 278 -0.92 -4.51 -10.54
C SER A 278 -1.59 -3.71 -11.67
N SER A 279 -1.98 -2.46 -11.42
CA SER A 279 -2.73 -1.62 -12.36
C SER A 279 -2.01 -1.23 -13.66
N ARG A 280 -0.69 -1.45 -13.74
CA ARG A 280 0.16 -1.11 -14.90
C ARG A 280 1.05 -2.27 -15.36
N ILE A 281 0.74 -3.51 -14.97
CA ILE A 281 1.54 -4.69 -15.34
C ILE A 281 1.71 -4.76 -16.86
N ILE A 282 0.60 -4.69 -17.60
CA ILE A 282 0.60 -4.85 -19.05
C ILE A 282 1.38 -3.73 -19.73
N GLU A 283 1.10 -2.46 -19.40
CA GLU A 283 1.83 -1.31 -19.94
C GLU A 283 3.34 -1.43 -19.67
N THR A 284 3.73 -1.83 -18.46
CA THR A 284 5.14 -2.01 -18.07
C THR A 284 5.80 -3.15 -18.86
N MET A 285 5.11 -4.28 -19.04
CA MET A 285 5.62 -5.41 -19.84
C MET A 285 5.78 -5.03 -21.31
N ILE A 286 4.80 -4.36 -21.93
CA ILE A 286 4.89 -3.96 -23.34
C ILE A 286 6.01 -2.95 -23.56
N GLN A 287 6.15 -1.96 -22.67
CA GLN A 287 7.27 -1.02 -22.71
C GLN A 287 8.63 -1.72 -22.55
N ALA A 288 8.75 -2.63 -21.58
CA ALA A 288 9.98 -3.37 -21.33
C ALA A 288 10.31 -4.41 -22.44
N SER A 289 9.31 -4.91 -23.15
CA SER A 289 9.46 -5.78 -24.34
C SER A 289 9.95 -5.02 -25.57
N LYS A 290 9.98 -3.68 -25.54
CA LYS A 290 10.34 -2.81 -26.69
C LYS A 290 9.50 -3.08 -27.95
N PHE A 291 8.25 -3.53 -27.78
CA PHE A 291 7.36 -3.72 -28.92
C PHE A 291 6.89 -2.37 -29.47
N ASP A 292 6.95 -2.25 -30.79
CA ASP A 292 6.61 -1.04 -31.53
C ASP A 292 5.13 -1.07 -31.91
N LEU A 293 4.33 -0.17 -31.31
CA LEU A 293 2.90 -0.04 -31.59
C LEU A 293 2.61 0.51 -32.99
N THR A 294 3.61 0.96 -33.75
CA THR A 294 3.49 1.39 -35.16
C THR A 294 3.74 0.26 -36.17
N LYS A 295 4.14 -0.93 -35.69
CA LYS A 295 4.40 -2.13 -36.51
C LYS A 295 3.37 -3.23 -36.23
N ARG A 296 3.19 -4.15 -37.19
CA ARG A 296 2.36 -5.35 -36.99
C ARG A 296 2.93 -6.23 -35.88
N MET A 297 2.06 -6.94 -35.20
CA MET A 297 2.41 -7.91 -34.17
C MET A 297 2.03 -9.30 -34.62
N PHE A 298 2.92 -10.27 -34.45
CA PHE A 298 2.65 -11.67 -34.79
C PHE A 298 2.69 -12.54 -33.53
N ILE A 299 1.77 -13.49 -33.44
CA ILE A 299 1.71 -14.48 -32.36
C ILE A 299 1.91 -15.84 -33.02
N VAL A 300 3.11 -16.39 -32.89
CA VAL A 300 3.46 -17.70 -33.45
C VAL A 300 2.93 -18.77 -32.51
N LYS A 301 1.97 -19.56 -32.99
CA LYS A 301 1.19 -20.45 -32.12
C LYS A 301 0.76 -21.74 -32.83
N SER A 302 0.79 -22.84 -32.09
CA SER A 302 0.11 -24.08 -32.46
C SER A 302 -0.60 -24.69 -31.22
N LYS A 303 -0.06 -25.75 -30.59
CA LYS A 303 -0.79 -26.65 -29.66
C LYS A 303 -1.57 -26.02 -28.49
N GLU A 304 -1.06 -25.02 -27.77
CA GLU A 304 -1.42 -24.72 -26.36
C GLU A 304 -2.90 -24.39 -26.00
N HIS A 305 -3.76 -24.06 -26.98
CA HIS A 305 -4.95 -23.19 -26.82
C HIS A 305 -4.64 -21.74 -26.38
N GLY A 306 -4.03 -21.53 -25.19
CA GLY A 306 -3.53 -20.23 -24.68
C GLY A 306 -4.63 -19.22 -24.32
N TYR A 307 -4.74 -18.77 -23.06
CA TYR A 307 -5.81 -17.85 -22.62
C TYR A 307 -5.43 -16.37 -22.77
N ASP A 308 -4.52 -15.88 -21.92
CA ASP A 308 -4.11 -14.46 -21.87
C ASP A 308 -3.52 -13.94 -23.19
N ILE A 309 -3.03 -14.81 -24.07
CA ILE A 309 -2.52 -14.42 -25.39
C ILE A 309 -3.60 -13.83 -26.31
N HIS A 310 -4.87 -14.27 -26.18
CA HIS A 310 -6.00 -13.67 -26.90
C HIS A 310 -6.45 -12.34 -26.27
N LEU A 311 -6.27 -12.19 -24.94
CA LEU A 311 -6.47 -10.89 -24.27
C LEU A 311 -5.39 -9.88 -24.69
N PHE A 312 -4.15 -10.34 -24.91
CA PHE A 312 -3.10 -9.54 -25.54
C PHE A 312 -3.48 -9.12 -26.97
N GLN A 313 -4.04 -10.02 -27.79
CA GLN A 313 -4.52 -9.64 -29.13
C GLN A 313 -5.56 -8.51 -29.06
N GLN A 314 -6.56 -8.63 -28.17
CA GLN A 314 -7.55 -7.57 -27.93
C GLN A 314 -6.92 -6.25 -27.43
N TYR A 315 -5.93 -6.34 -26.54
CA TYR A 315 -5.16 -5.18 -26.07
C TYR A 315 -4.49 -4.46 -27.25
N TRP A 316 -3.78 -5.22 -28.10
CA TRP A 316 -3.05 -4.67 -29.23
C TRP A 316 -3.99 -3.96 -30.21
N THR A 317 -5.09 -4.62 -30.60
CA THR A 317 -6.12 -4.05 -31.49
C THR A 317 -6.76 -2.76 -30.96
N LYS A 318 -6.69 -2.47 -29.65
CA LYS A 318 -7.17 -1.20 -29.07
C LYS A 318 -6.07 -0.16 -28.80
N LYS A 319 -4.79 -0.52 -28.96
CA LYS A 319 -3.63 0.31 -28.59
C LYS A 319 -2.70 0.64 -29.76
N SER A 320 -2.72 -0.17 -30.82
CA SER A 320 -1.98 0.01 -32.06
C SER A 320 -2.94 0.33 -33.21
N SER A 321 -2.46 1.02 -34.24
CA SER A 321 -3.13 1.14 -35.54
C SER A 321 -2.91 -0.08 -36.43
N GLU A 322 -1.93 -0.93 -36.11
CA GLU A 322 -1.54 -2.12 -36.87
C GLU A 322 -2.16 -3.40 -36.31
N GLN A 323 -2.25 -4.41 -37.19
CA GLN A 323 -2.87 -5.69 -36.88
C GLN A 323 -2.02 -6.55 -35.93
N CYS A 324 -2.71 -7.36 -35.13
CA CYS A 324 -2.12 -8.45 -34.34
C CYS A 324 -2.61 -9.79 -34.89
N LEU A 325 -1.71 -10.54 -35.55
CA LEU A 325 -2.02 -11.74 -36.32
C LEU A 325 -1.51 -12.99 -35.60
N ILE A 326 -2.38 -13.99 -35.44
CA ILE A 326 -1.98 -15.33 -34.97
C ILE A 326 -1.59 -16.16 -36.20
N ILE A 327 -0.41 -16.76 -36.19
CA ILE A 327 0.15 -17.53 -37.32
C ILE A 327 0.68 -18.89 -36.85
N HIS A 328 0.68 -19.89 -37.73
CA HIS A 328 1.22 -21.21 -37.41
C HIS A 328 2.76 -21.19 -37.55
N PRO A 329 3.54 -21.94 -36.75
CA PRO A 329 5.00 -22.02 -36.91
C PRO A 329 5.47 -22.42 -38.32
N ASN A 330 4.69 -23.23 -39.04
CA ASN A 330 4.99 -23.61 -40.43
C ASN A 330 4.82 -22.44 -41.43
N ASP A 331 4.20 -21.32 -41.04
CA ASP A 331 4.01 -20.15 -41.89
C ASP A 331 5.25 -19.22 -41.93
N LEU A 332 6.23 -19.49 -41.06
CA LEU A 332 7.49 -18.77 -40.99
C LEU A 332 8.43 -19.21 -42.12
N LYS A 333 8.80 -18.27 -42.98
CA LYS A 333 9.74 -18.49 -44.09
C LYS A 333 10.79 -17.38 -44.12
N ILE A 334 12.01 -17.71 -44.52
CA ILE A 334 13.03 -16.71 -44.85
C ILE A 334 12.97 -16.44 -46.35
N GLU A 335 12.82 -15.17 -46.74
CA GLU A 335 12.82 -14.73 -48.13
C GLU A 335 13.51 -13.36 -48.22
N ASN A 336 14.42 -13.19 -49.19
CA ASN A 336 15.21 -11.95 -49.36
C ASN A 336 15.91 -11.46 -48.07
N ASN A 337 16.45 -12.40 -47.27
CA ASN A 337 17.05 -12.16 -45.95
C ASN A 337 16.10 -11.52 -44.91
N GLN A 338 14.78 -11.68 -45.07
CA GLN A 338 13.76 -11.25 -44.12
C GLN A 338 12.90 -12.44 -43.68
N LEU A 339 12.46 -12.42 -42.42
CA LEU A 339 11.42 -13.33 -41.94
C LEU A 339 10.06 -12.83 -42.43
N ILE A 340 9.31 -13.70 -43.12
CA ILE A 340 7.96 -13.40 -43.62
C ILE A 340 6.94 -14.44 -43.15
N ASN A 341 5.67 -14.04 -43.11
CA ASN A 341 4.54 -14.96 -43.11
C ASN A 341 4.25 -15.38 -44.56
N GLN A 342 4.50 -16.65 -44.92
CA GLN A 342 4.30 -17.16 -46.28
C GLN A 342 2.85 -17.12 -46.78
N GLN A 343 1.86 -17.01 -45.88
CA GLN A 343 0.44 -16.93 -46.27
C GLN A 343 0.04 -15.51 -46.71
N THR A 344 0.70 -14.47 -46.18
CA THR A 344 0.33 -13.07 -46.42
C THR A 344 1.45 -12.23 -47.05
N ASN A 345 2.66 -12.79 -47.17
CA ASN A 345 3.89 -12.10 -47.53
C ASN A 345 4.23 -10.87 -46.67
N PHE A 346 3.66 -10.79 -45.46
CA PHE A 346 4.02 -9.72 -44.52
C PHE A 346 5.34 -10.03 -43.84
N ILE A 347 6.23 -9.02 -43.78
CA ILE A 347 7.48 -9.05 -43.02
C ILE A 347 7.16 -9.11 -41.53
N ILE A 348 7.88 -9.98 -40.81
CA ILE A 348 7.75 -10.20 -39.37
C ILE A 348 8.96 -9.55 -38.67
N GLU A 349 8.75 -8.35 -38.14
CA GLU A 349 9.77 -7.60 -37.38
C GLU A 349 9.66 -7.81 -35.86
N GLN A 350 8.48 -8.17 -35.37
CA GLN A 350 8.23 -8.45 -33.96
C GLN A 350 7.19 -9.54 -33.76
N PHE A 351 7.43 -10.46 -32.81
CA PHE A 351 6.52 -11.57 -32.54
C PHE A 351 6.58 -12.12 -31.12
N ILE A 352 5.57 -12.91 -30.75
CA ILE A 352 5.48 -13.63 -29.48
C ILE A 352 5.48 -15.14 -29.79
N LEU A 353 6.26 -15.89 -29.02
CA LEU A 353 6.27 -17.36 -29.07
C LEU A 353 5.27 -17.94 -28.07
N GLU A 354 4.13 -18.42 -28.57
CA GLU A 354 3.15 -19.20 -27.80
C GLU A 354 3.26 -20.69 -28.21
N LEU A 355 4.49 -21.23 -28.13
CA LEU A 355 4.88 -22.56 -28.60
C LEU A 355 5.42 -23.46 -27.47
N HIS A 356 5.26 -24.77 -27.63
CA HIS A 356 5.98 -25.77 -26.85
C HIS A 356 7.46 -25.85 -27.28
N GLN A 357 8.32 -26.39 -26.40
CA GLN A 357 9.76 -26.55 -26.68
C GLN A 357 10.04 -27.46 -27.88
N ASP A 358 9.23 -28.52 -28.09
CA ASP A 358 9.32 -29.39 -29.26
C ASP A 358 8.87 -28.68 -30.55
N GLU A 359 7.87 -27.79 -30.48
CA GLU A 359 7.44 -26.98 -31.62
C GLU A 359 8.52 -25.98 -32.05
N ILE A 360 9.24 -25.37 -31.10
CA ILE A 360 10.41 -24.52 -31.38
C ILE A 360 11.53 -25.35 -32.04
N LEU A 361 11.80 -26.56 -31.55
CA LEU A 361 12.84 -27.43 -32.13
C LEU A 361 12.47 -27.99 -33.51
N ASN A 362 11.19 -27.99 -33.88
CA ASN A 362 10.69 -28.40 -35.18
C ASN A 362 10.62 -27.25 -36.21
N LEU A 363 10.95 -26.01 -35.83
CA LEU A 363 11.17 -24.92 -36.78
C LEU A 363 12.32 -25.27 -37.74
N SER A 364 12.25 -24.74 -38.97
CA SER A 364 13.31 -24.92 -39.95
C SER A 364 14.63 -24.33 -39.47
N ASN A 365 15.75 -24.91 -39.90
CA ASN A 365 17.07 -24.45 -39.49
C ASN A 365 17.30 -22.98 -39.91
N GLU A 366 16.82 -22.57 -41.09
CA GLU A 366 16.89 -21.18 -41.57
C GLU A 366 16.17 -20.19 -40.63
N VAL A 367 14.97 -20.54 -40.14
CA VAL A 367 14.20 -19.70 -39.20
C VAL A 367 14.87 -19.66 -37.83
N LEU A 368 15.39 -20.79 -37.33
CA LEU A 368 16.16 -20.83 -36.08
C LEU A 368 17.46 -20.01 -36.17
N GLU A 369 18.22 -20.15 -37.26
CA GLU A 369 19.43 -19.36 -37.50
C GLU A 369 19.11 -17.86 -37.61
N TYR A 370 17.98 -17.49 -38.21
CA TYR A 370 17.51 -16.10 -38.24
C TYR A 370 17.21 -15.58 -36.83
N PHE A 371 16.50 -16.35 -35.99
CA PHE A 371 16.21 -15.98 -34.60
C PHE A 371 17.48 -15.81 -33.75
N ILE A 372 18.53 -16.58 -34.07
CA ILE A 372 19.83 -16.57 -33.39
C ILE A 372 20.69 -15.40 -33.86
N ARG A 373 20.80 -15.17 -35.18
CA ARG A 373 21.80 -14.27 -35.78
C ARG A 373 21.28 -12.85 -36.04
N ASN A 374 19.99 -12.68 -36.31
CA ASN A 374 19.42 -11.36 -36.54
C ASN A 374 19.13 -10.68 -35.20
N ASN A 375 19.85 -9.61 -34.88
CA ASN A 375 19.67 -8.86 -33.62
C ASN A 375 18.57 -7.78 -33.68
N GLU A 376 18.06 -7.45 -34.86
CA GLU A 376 17.02 -6.44 -35.07
C GLU A 376 15.62 -7.00 -34.82
N ILE A 377 15.41 -8.30 -35.09
CA ILE A 377 14.11 -8.94 -34.82
C ILE A 377 13.85 -9.05 -33.31
N ASN A 378 12.68 -8.58 -32.90
CA ASN A 378 12.27 -8.52 -31.50
C ASN A 378 11.26 -9.64 -31.16
N TYR A 379 11.56 -10.48 -30.18
CA TYR A 379 10.62 -11.50 -29.72
C TYR A 379 10.71 -11.77 -28.23
N ILE A 380 9.60 -12.27 -27.66
CA ILE A 380 9.54 -12.76 -26.28
C ILE A 380 8.96 -14.18 -26.25
N ASN A 381 9.43 -15.07 -25.38
CA ASN A 381 10.59 -14.94 -24.48
C ASN A 381 11.91 -15.30 -25.21
N ASP A 382 13.06 -14.92 -24.63
CA ASP A 382 14.37 -15.38 -25.11
C ASP A 382 14.43 -16.91 -25.01
N LEU A 383 14.93 -17.58 -26.05
CA LEU A 383 14.94 -19.05 -26.11
C LEU A 383 15.75 -19.67 -24.97
N ARG A 384 16.77 -18.98 -24.44
CA ARG A 384 17.52 -19.43 -23.24
C ARG A 384 16.63 -19.45 -22.00
N THR A 385 15.73 -18.47 -21.85
CA THR A 385 14.70 -18.48 -20.80
C THR A 385 13.76 -19.68 -20.97
N ILE A 386 13.31 -19.96 -22.20
CA ILE A 386 12.38 -21.05 -22.50
C ILE A 386 13.03 -22.44 -22.29
N PHE A 387 14.30 -22.63 -22.66
CA PHE A 387 14.98 -23.92 -22.51
C PHE A 387 15.54 -24.14 -21.10
N ILE A 388 16.20 -23.14 -20.50
CA ILE A 388 16.88 -23.29 -19.20
C ILE A 388 15.92 -23.05 -18.03
N LEU A 389 15.21 -21.92 -18.01
CA LEU A 389 14.46 -21.49 -16.81
C LEU A 389 13.14 -22.22 -16.61
N HIS A 390 12.59 -22.82 -17.67
CA HIS A 390 11.38 -23.64 -17.58
C HIS A 390 11.66 -25.12 -17.22
N ASP A 391 12.89 -25.61 -17.41
CA ASP A 391 13.23 -27.01 -17.14
C ASP A 391 13.38 -27.24 -15.64
N LYS A 392 12.62 -28.20 -15.09
CA LYS A 392 12.54 -28.41 -13.64
C LYS A 392 13.85 -28.90 -13.03
N ARG A 393 14.82 -29.40 -13.82
CA ARG A 393 16.16 -29.76 -13.32
C ARG A 393 16.94 -28.56 -12.79
N LEU A 394 16.58 -27.34 -13.19
CA LEU A 394 17.04 -26.08 -12.58
C LEU A 394 16.90 -26.12 -11.05
N PHE A 395 15.85 -26.73 -10.50
CA PHE A 395 15.63 -26.79 -9.06
C PHE A 395 16.66 -27.63 -8.30
N SER A 396 17.36 -28.56 -8.97
CA SER A 396 18.51 -29.26 -8.37
C SER A 396 19.74 -28.38 -8.23
N LEU A 397 19.89 -27.34 -9.07
CA LEU A 397 20.90 -26.28 -8.89
C LEU A 397 20.45 -25.30 -7.79
N LEU A 398 19.20 -24.83 -7.84
CA LEU A 398 18.66 -23.86 -6.87
C LEU A 398 18.58 -24.41 -5.43
N SER A 399 18.54 -25.74 -5.25
CA SER A 399 18.56 -26.39 -3.92
C SER A 399 19.94 -26.87 -3.49
N ASN A 400 20.96 -26.79 -4.35
CA ASN A 400 22.35 -27.15 -4.04
C ASN A 400 23.08 -25.95 -3.41
N GLN A 401 23.25 -25.97 -2.08
CA GLN A 401 23.93 -24.89 -1.35
C GLN A 401 25.38 -24.66 -1.83
N PRO A 402 26.28 -25.66 -1.91
CA PRO A 402 27.61 -25.49 -2.52
C PRO A 402 27.62 -24.81 -3.89
N PHE A 403 26.67 -25.16 -4.77
CA PHE A 403 26.53 -24.51 -6.08
C PHE A 403 26.18 -23.01 -5.93
N LEU A 404 25.20 -22.67 -5.08
CA LEU A 404 24.88 -21.26 -4.80
C LEU A 404 26.04 -20.49 -4.17
N TYR A 405 26.86 -21.12 -3.31
CA TYR A 405 28.08 -20.51 -2.75
C TYR A 405 29.15 -20.24 -3.82
N SER A 406 29.23 -21.08 -4.86
CA SER A 406 30.12 -20.83 -6.00
C SER A 406 29.60 -19.78 -6.99
N LEU A 407 28.30 -19.46 -6.92
CA LEU A 407 27.62 -18.50 -7.81
C LEU A 407 27.52 -17.10 -7.20
N LEU A 408 27.41 -16.99 -5.87
CA LEU A 408 27.21 -15.75 -5.12
C LEU A 408 28.15 -15.65 -3.91
N ASN A 409 28.61 -14.44 -3.60
CA ASN A 409 29.49 -14.19 -2.44
C ASN A 409 28.75 -13.76 -1.15
N ASN A 410 27.40 -13.70 -1.16
CA ASN A 410 26.60 -12.96 -0.18
C ASN A 410 25.45 -13.78 0.47
N ASN A 411 24.85 -13.23 1.54
CA ASN A 411 23.75 -13.79 2.35
C ASN A 411 22.45 -14.17 1.60
N GLN A 412 22.30 -13.83 0.31
CA GLN A 412 21.11 -14.12 -0.51
C GLN A 412 20.79 -15.63 -0.65
N GLN A 413 21.78 -16.48 -0.38
CA GLN A 413 21.69 -17.93 -0.55
C GLN A 413 20.84 -18.58 0.55
N GLU A 414 21.01 -18.13 1.80
CA GLU A 414 20.22 -18.59 2.94
C GLU A 414 18.74 -18.23 2.77
N THR A 415 18.43 -17.09 2.16
CA THR A 415 17.03 -16.69 1.92
C THR A 415 16.39 -17.55 0.83
N ILE A 416 17.10 -17.86 -0.25
CA ILE A 416 16.61 -18.71 -1.35
C ILE A 416 16.45 -20.18 -0.94
N SER A 417 17.37 -20.70 -0.12
CA SER A 417 17.32 -22.10 0.36
C SER A 417 16.03 -22.44 1.11
N GLN A 418 15.43 -21.45 1.78
CA GLN A 418 14.20 -21.62 2.57
C GLN A 418 12.94 -21.72 1.69
N ILE A 419 12.91 -21.08 0.52
CA ILE A 419 11.75 -21.06 -0.39
C ILE A 419 11.83 -22.13 -1.48
N ILE A 420 13.02 -22.64 -1.81
CA ILE A 420 13.21 -23.70 -2.82
C ILE A 420 13.11 -25.09 -2.16
N PRO A 421 12.23 -26.00 -2.63
CA PRO A 421 12.19 -27.41 -2.23
C PRO A 421 13.48 -28.15 -2.58
N LYS A 422 13.92 -29.07 -1.71
CA LYS A 422 15.05 -29.95 -1.99
C LYS A 422 14.76 -30.81 -3.23
N THR A 423 15.62 -30.77 -4.24
CA THR A 423 15.36 -31.35 -5.56
C THR A 423 16.59 -32.05 -6.12
N PHE A 424 16.39 -33.20 -6.76
CA PHE A 424 17.46 -33.99 -7.40
C PHE A 424 17.05 -34.44 -8.80
N VAL A 425 18.01 -34.55 -9.72
CA VAL A 425 17.83 -35.29 -10.99
C VAL A 425 18.03 -36.78 -10.71
N ILE A 426 17.15 -37.65 -11.18
CA ILE A 426 17.10 -39.07 -10.79
C ILE A 426 18.41 -39.81 -11.15
N ASN A 427 19.02 -39.52 -12.30
CA ASN A 427 20.31 -40.10 -12.69
C ASN A 427 21.52 -39.64 -11.86
N LYS A 428 21.40 -38.55 -11.05
CA LYS A 428 22.44 -38.04 -10.15
C LYS A 428 22.31 -38.57 -8.71
N LEU A 429 21.25 -39.31 -8.39
CA LEU A 429 21.05 -39.90 -7.06
C LEU A 429 22.04 -41.04 -6.80
N SER A 430 22.74 -41.00 -5.67
CA SER A 430 23.47 -42.16 -5.14
C SER A 430 22.50 -43.25 -4.69
N ASN A 431 22.94 -44.51 -4.65
CA ASN A 431 22.09 -45.64 -4.21
C ASN A 431 21.48 -45.38 -2.82
N TYR A 432 22.27 -44.89 -1.86
CA TYR A 432 21.79 -44.50 -0.53
C TYR A 432 20.65 -43.48 -0.57
N LEU A 433 20.73 -42.47 -1.44
CA LEU A 433 19.65 -41.48 -1.59
C LEU A 433 18.42 -42.09 -2.28
N LYS A 434 18.60 -42.97 -3.28
CA LYS A 434 17.48 -43.71 -3.89
C LYS A 434 16.75 -44.54 -2.85
N ASP A 435 17.48 -45.33 -2.07
CA ASP A 435 16.92 -46.17 -1.00
C ASP A 435 16.18 -45.31 0.04
N SER A 436 16.79 -44.19 0.47
CA SER A 436 16.16 -43.26 1.41
C SER A 436 14.84 -42.66 0.88
N ILE A 437 14.78 -42.31 -0.41
CA ILE A 437 13.60 -41.76 -1.08
C ILE A 437 12.52 -42.83 -1.32
N VAL A 438 12.90 -44.09 -1.55
CA VAL A 438 11.96 -45.23 -1.60
C VAL A 438 11.28 -45.43 -0.25
N HIS A 439 12.06 -45.46 0.84
CA HIS A 439 11.53 -45.70 2.19
C HIS A 439 10.68 -44.53 2.71
N ASN A 440 10.94 -43.30 2.27
CA ASN A 440 10.24 -42.08 2.73
C ASN A 440 9.33 -41.46 1.66
N LYS A 441 8.69 -42.29 0.83
CA LYS A 441 7.91 -41.85 -0.35
C LYS A 441 6.89 -40.73 -0.08
N GLN A 442 6.35 -40.64 1.13
CA GLN A 442 5.39 -39.60 1.53
C GLN A 442 5.94 -38.16 1.40
N ASP A 443 7.25 -37.98 1.53
CA ASP A 443 7.92 -36.67 1.55
C ASP A 443 8.40 -36.22 0.17
N TRP A 444 8.07 -36.96 -0.90
CA TRP A 444 8.61 -36.76 -2.25
C TRP A 444 7.55 -36.83 -3.34
N CYS A 445 7.82 -36.13 -4.45
CA CYS A 445 7.10 -36.25 -5.70
C CYS A 445 8.08 -36.35 -6.88
N ILE A 446 7.74 -37.19 -7.85
CA ILE A 446 8.46 -37.37 -9.11
C ILE A 446 7.79 -36.49 -10.17
N LYS A 447 8.60 -35.74 -10.93
CA LYS A 447 8.12 -34.84 -12.00
C LYS A 447 9.00 -34.96 -13.25
N PRO A 448 8.42 -35.01 -14.47
CA PRO A 448 9.18 -34.83 -15.70
C PRO A 448 9.88 -33.48 -15.75
N ASN A 449 11.09 -33.44 -16.33
CA ASN A 449 11.89 -32.21 -16.45
C ASN A 449 11.20 -31.13 -17.30
N SER A 450 10.58 -31.53 -18.41
CA SER A 450 9.80 -30.68 -19.30
C SER A 450 8.30 -30.94 -19.15
N GLY A 451 7.46 -30.07 -19.71
CA GLY A 451 5.99 -30.18 -19.63
C GLY A 451 5.38 -29.37 -18.47
N GLY A 452 4.06 -29.16 -18.55
CA GLY A 452 3.28 -28.32 -17.64
C GLY A 452 1.95 -28.95 -17.24
N LYS A 453 1.01 -28.13 -16.73
CA LYS A 453 -0.38 -28.54 -16.38
C LYS A 453 -0.50 -29.67 -15.35
N GLY A 454 0.62 -30.08 -14.73
CA GLY A 454 0.68 -31.18 -13.75
C GLY A 454 0.62 -32.57 -14.34
N GLU A 455 0.91 -32.73 -15.64
CA GLU A 455 0.92 -34.03 -16.31
C GLU A 455 2.09 -34.90 -15.86
N ASN A 456 1.84 -36.20 -15.71
CA ASN A 456 2.80 -37.23 -15.27
C ASN A 456 3.53 -36.93 -13.94
N ILE A 457 2.94 -36.11 -13.07
CA ILE A 457 3.43 -35.93 -11.69
C ILE A 457 2.91 -37.08 -10.82
N THR A 458 3.82 -37.76 -10.14
CA THR A 458 3.50 -38.78 -9.13
C THR A 458 3.88 -38.26 -7.76
N ILE A 459 2.93 -38.27 -6.83
CA ILE A 459 3.14 -37.89 -5.43
C ILE A 459 3.23 -39.19 -4.63
N GLY A 460 4.34 -39.43 -3.90
CA GLY A 460 4.59 -40.74 -3.31
C GLY A 460 3.61 -41.15 -2.21
N VAL A 461 2.86 -40.20 -1.63
CA VAL A 461 1.74 -40.49 -0.71
C VAL A 461 0.49 -41.07 -1.42
N ASP A 462 0.33 -40.85 -2.72
CA ASP A 462 -0.86 -41.23 -3.50
C ASP A 462 -0.75 -42.57 -4.23
N VAL A 463 0.43 -43.20 -4.23
CA VAL A 463 0.72 -44.48 -4.91
C VAL A 463 1.23 -45.55 -3.93
N THR A 464 1.19 -46.82 -4.32
CA THR A 464 1.79 -47.91 -3.54
C THR A 464 3.32 -47.83 -3.52
N SER A 465 3.97 -48.54 -2.59
CA SER A 465 5.44 -48.58 -2.52
C SER A 465 6.08 -49.24 -3.74
N ASP A 466 5.41 -50.23 -4.33
CA ASP A 466 5.88 -50.93 -5.53
C ASP A 466 5.80 -50.02 -6.77
N GLU A 467 4.69 -49.30 -6.94
CA GLU A 467 4.54 -48.29 -8.00
C GLU A 467 5.55 -47.15 -7.86
N TRP A 468 5.75 -46.65 -6.64
CA TRP A 468 6.74 -45.61 -6.36
C TRP A 468 8.17 -46.06 -6.70
N SER A 469 8.57 -47.24 -6.22
CA SER A 469 9.88 -47.83 -6.50
C SER A 469 10.08 -48.07 -7.99
N LYS A 470 9.05 -48.62 -8.67
CA LYS A 470 9.08 -48.83 -10.12
C LYS A 470 9.29 -47.52 -10.88
N GLN A 471 8.62 -46.44 -10.50
CA GLN A 471 8.81 -45.14 -11.16
C GLN A 471 10.16 -44.48 -10.87
N LEU A 472 10.69 -44.58 -9.65
CA LEU A 472 11.99 -43.98 -9.29
C LEU A 472 13.17 -44.73 -9.94
N LEU A 473 13.01 -46.02 -10.19
CA LEU A 473 14.04 -46.91 -10.75
C LEU A 473 13.89 -47.12 -12.27
N ASP A 474 12.88 -46.55 -12.92
CA ASP A 474 12.69 -46.61 -14.37
C ASP A 474 13.80 -45.83 -15.10
N SER A 475 14.52 -46.49 -16.02
CA SER A 475 15.59 -45.86 -16.79
C SER A 475 15.07 -44.79 -17.77
N THR A 476 13.80 -44.85 -18.16
CA THR A 476 13.18 -43.79 -18.98
C THR A 476 12.97 -42.49 -18.18
N HIS A 477 13.00 -42.55 -16.85
CA HIS A 477 12.88 -41.40 -15.95
C HIS A 477 14.25 -40.84 -15.51
N GLU A 478 15.37 -41.27 -16.08
CA GLU A 478 16.72 -40.80 -15.70
C GLU A 478 16.88 -39.27 -15.72
N GLN A 479 16.23 -38.58 -16.67
CA GLN A 479 16.24 -37.12 -16.77
C GLN A 479 15.14 -36.43 -15.97
N TRP A 480 14.24 -37.16 -15.32
CA TRP A 480 13.20 -36.58 -14.46
C TRP A 480 13.80 -36.12 -13.13
N ILE A 481 13.02 -35.33 -12.39
CA ILE A 481 13.39 -34.90 -11.05
C ILE A 481 12.57 -35.63 -9.99
N VAL A 482 13.18 -35.78 -8.81
CA VAL A 482 12.47 -36.04 -7.56
C VAL A 482 12.63 -34.82 -6.66
N GLN A 483 11.51 -34.31 -6.15
CA GLN A 483 11.42 -33.07 -5.40
C GLN A 483 10.64 -33.27 -4.11
N GLU A 484 11.12 -32.65 -3.05
CA GLU A 484 10.48 -32.61 -1.74
C GLU A 484 9.02 -32.13 -1.87
N TYR A 485 8.10 -32.95 -1.37
CA TYR A 485 6.67 -32.72 -1.42
C TYR A 485 6.18 -32.15 -0.09
N PHE A 486 5.44 -31.05 -0.16
CA PHE A 486 4.81 -30.44 1.01
C PHE A 486 3.30 -30.52 0.92
N GLY A 487 2.65 -30.84 2.05
CA GLY A 487 1.20 -30.71 2.20
C GLY A 487 0.76 -29.24 2.04
N TYR A 488 -0.29 -29.04 1.25
CA TYR A 488 -0.88 -27.71 1.02
C TYR A 488 -1.70 -27.23 2.21
N VAL A 489 -1.74 -25.91 2.40
CA VAL A 489 -2.79 -25.25 3.17
C VAL A 489 -4.09 -25.27 2.37
N GLN A 490 -5.15 -25.74 3.02
CA GLN A 490 -6.48 -25.84 2.44
C GLN A 490 -7.35 -24.66 2.86
N TYR A 491 -8.06 -24.11 1.88
CA TYR A 491 -9.11 -23.11 2.08
C TYR A 491 -10.39 -23.63 1.44
N LYS A 492 -11.47 -23.74 2.23
CA LYS A 492 -12.74 -24.38 1.83
C LYS A 492 -12.53 -25.76 1.17
N SER A 493 -11.68 -26.58 1.77
CA SER A 493 -11.30 -27.92 1.28
C SER A 493 -10.61 -27.95 -0.10
N MET A 494 -10.11 -26.81 -0.58
CA MET A 494 -9.30 -26.71 -1.80
C MET A 494 -7.86 -26.33 -1.48
N ASN A 495 -6.91 -26.98 -2.15
CA ASN A 495 -5.49 -26.68 -2.08
C ASN A 495 -5.19 -25.41 -2.89
N LEU A 496 -4.29 -24.55 -2.38
CA LEU A 496 -3.97 -23.26 -2.97
C LEU A 496 -2.60 -23.26 -3.68
N CYS A 497 -2.53 -22.65 -4.86
CA CYS A 497 -1.27 -22.36 -5.54
C CYS A 497 -1.29 -20.98 -6.18
N GLY A 498 -0.44 -20.08 -5.67
CA GLY A 498 -0.23 -18.74 -6.20
C GLY A 498 0.69 -18.75 -7.42
N MET A 499 0.73 -17.62 -8.11
CA MET A 499 1.72 -17.34 -9.15
C MET A 499 2.43 -16.04 -8.80
N LEU A 500 3.76 -15.99 -8.92
CA LEU A 500 4.54 -14.76 -8.80
C LEU A 500 4.78 -14.22 -10.21
N LEU A 501 4.37 -12.98 -10.50
CA LEU A 501 4.46 -12.40 -11.84
C LEU A 501 5.75 -11.61 -11.98
N CYS A 502 6.68 -12.06 -12.84
CA CYS A 502 8.00 -11.46 -13.00
C CYS A 502 8.32 -11.14 -14.47
N PHE A 503 8.87 -9.95 -14.74
CA PHE A 503 9.33 -9.58 -16.08
C PHE A 503 10.66 -8.84 -16.01
N ASN A 504 11.71 -9.42 -16.62
CA ASN A 504 13.10 -8.96 -16.49
C ASN A 504 13.50 -8.75 -15.01
N LYS A 505 13.67 -7.49 -14.57
CA LYS A 505 14.02 -7.13 -13.18
C LYS A 505 12.81 -6.70 -12.33
N HIS A 506 11.59 -6.86 -12.83
CA HIS A 506 10.38 -6.39 -12.17
C HIS A 506 9.60 -7.56 -11.54
N CYS A 507 9.30 -7.45 -10.25
CA CYS A 507 8.28 -8.24 -9.57
C CYS A 507 6.97 -7.45 -9.47
N PHE A 508 5.92 -7.99 -10.08
CA PHE A 508 4.56 -7.45 -9.99
C PHE A 508 3.77 -8.04 -8.80
N ASN A 509 4.47 -8.68 -7.85
CA ASN A 509 3.92 -9.48 -6.75
C ASN A 509 3.11 -10.69 -7.25
N MET A 510 2.24 -11.26 -6.41
CA MET A 510 1.39 -12.39 -6.79
C MET A 510 0.42 -12.01 -7.93
N GLY A 511 0.07 -12.96 -8.78
CA GLY A 511 -1.12 -12.91 -9.62
C GLY A 511 -2.30 -13.64 -8.97
N ALA A 512 -3.34 -13.94 -9.76
CA ALA A 512 -4.49 -14.73 -9.33
C ALA A 512 -4.05 -16.06 -8.69
N ILE A 513 -4.62 -16.41 -7.54
CA ILE A 513 -4.31 -17.69 -6.88
C ILE A 513 -5.22 -18.76 -7.47
N ARG A 514 -4.66 -19.90 -7.87
CA ARG A 514 -5.44 -21.07 -8.27
C ARG A 514 -5.84 -21.85 -7.02
N MET A 515 -7.07 -22.34 -6.98
CA MET A 515 -7.58 -23.27 -5.98
C MET A 515 -8.18 -24.49 -6.66
N ALA A 516 -7.95 -25.69 -6.12
CA ALA A 516 -8.56 -26.93 -6.62
C ALA A 516 -8.68 -27.97 -5.49
N PRO A 517 -9.67 -28.89 -5.54
CA PRO A 517 -9.78 -29.96 -4.54
C PRO A 517 -8.62 -30.98 -4.61
N ASN A 518 -8.04 -31.15 -5.80
CA ASN A 518 -6.95 -32.10 -6.05
C ASN A 518 -5.60 -31.58 -5.53
N LYS A 519 -4.69 -32.49 -5.14
CA LYS A 519 -3.31 -32.16 -4.71
C LYS A 519 -2.48 -31.52 -5.83
N ILE A 520 -2.77 -31.85 -7.08
CA ILE A 520 -2.26 -31.14 -8.25
C ILE A 520 -3.22 -30.00 -8.57
N VAL A 521 -2.82 -28.76 -8.26
CA VAL A 521 -3.69 -27.58 -8.38
C VAL A 521 -3.78 -27.13 -9.85
N ASN A 522 -4.83 -27.57 -10.55
CA ASN A 522 -5.11 -27.19 -11.93
C ASN A 522 -6.59 -26.78 -12.12
N ILE A 523 -6.81 -25.68 -12.85
CA ILE A 523 -8.13 -25.10 -13.17
C ILE A 523 -8.96 -26.02 -14.07
N SER A 524 -8.34 -26.74 -15.01
CA SER A 524 -9.06 -27.62 -15.95
C SER A 524 -9.74 -28.82 -15.26
N ARG A 525 -9.30 -29.18 -14.04
CA ARG A 525 -9.83 -30.30 -13.25
C ARG A 525 -10.69 -29.80 -12.07
N GLY A 526 -11.63 -28.91 -12.35
CA GLY A 526 -12.56 -28.37 -11.35
C GLY A 526 -11.94 -27.33 -10.40
N GLY A 527 -10.91 -26.61 -10.84
CA GLY A 527 -10.33 -25.52 -10.07
C GLY A 527 -10.93 -24.15 -10.40
N HIS A 528 -10.72 -23.19 -9.51
CA HIS A 528 -11.13 -21.78 -9.63
C HIS A 528 -9.93 -20.85 -9.38
N TYR A 529 -10.05 -19.60 -9.80
CA TYR A 529 -9.16 -18.51 -9.44
C TYR A 529 -9.75 -17.70 -8.27
N ILE A 530 -8.95 -17.42 -7.26
CA ILE A 530 -9.29 -16.52 -6.16
C ILE A 530 -8.32 -15.33 -6.12
N LEU A 531 -8.84 -14.16 -5.75
CA LEU A 531 -8.09 -12.91 -5.69
C LEU A 531 -7.17 -12.89 -4.46
N PRO A 532 -5.85 -12.66 -4.60
CA PRO A 532 -5.05 -12.19 -3.47
C PRO A 532 -5.37 -10.72 -3.18
N PHE A 533 -5.23 -10.34 -1.91
CA PHE A 533 -5.35 -8.97 -1.44
C PHE A 533 -4.26 -8.71 -0.40
N VAL A 534 -3.81 -7.46 -0.27
CA VAL A 534 -3.06 -7.06 0.94
C VAL A 534 -4.07 -6.94 2.06
N HIS A 535 -3.90 -7.73 3.11
CA HIS A 535 -4.53 -7.50 4.40
C HIS A 535 -4.17 -6.06 4.78
N GLN A 536 -5.16 -5.21 5.03
CA GLN A 536 -4.97 -4.17 6.03
C GLN A 536 -4.69 -4.91 7.34
N GLN A 537 -3.43 -5.32 7.57
CA GLN A 537 -2.87 -5.39 8.92
C GLN A 537 -3.41 -4.10 9.56
N TYR A 538 -4.16 -4.14 10.64
CA TYR A 538 -3.69 -4.65 11.91
C TYR A 538 -4.80 -5.19 12.84
N ILE A 539 -6.07 -5.24 12.39
CA ILE A 539 -7.24 -5.37 13.29
C ILE A 539 -7.32 -6.74 14.00
N HIS A 540 -7.11 -7.87 13.32
CA HIS A 540 -7.48 -9.18 13.88
C HIS A 540 -6.44 -9.89 14.77
N CYS A 541 -5.16 -9.52 14.72
CA CYS A 541 -4.11 -10.14 15.55
C CYS A 541 -3.63 -9.25 16.71
N MET A 542 -4.29 -8.11 16.95
CA MET A 542 -3.87 -7.17 18.00
C MET A 542 -4.46 -7.48 19.37
N ASN A 543 -5.73 -7.85 19.46
CA ASN A 543 -6.43 -8.04 20.73
C ASN A 543 -5.76 -9.07 21.66
N ASP A 544 -5.05 -10.05 21.09
CA ASP A 544 -4.34 -11.10 21.83
C ASP A 544 -2.97 -10.67 22.39
N LYS A 545 -2.42 -9.51 21.96
CA LYS A 545 -1.15 -8.99 22.49
C LYS A 545 -1.39 -8.14 23.74
N SER A 546 -0.55 -8.31 24.75
CA SER A 546 -0.56 -7.45 25.94
C SER A 546 -0.13 -6.01 25.64
N ILE A 547 -0.55 -5.07 26.48
CA ILE A 547 -0.19 -3.65 26.35
C ILE A 547 1.33 -3.49 26.59
N LEU A 548 1.98 -2.81 25.64
CA LEU A 548 3.40 -2.48 25.69
C LEU A 548 3.58 -1.18 26.47
N THR A 549 4.13 -1.27 27.68
CA THR A 549 4.47 -0.10 28.49
C THR A 549 5.83 0.47 28.10
N LYS A 550 6.13 1.68 28.56
CA LYS A 550 7.38 2.38 28.26
C LYS A 550 8.61 1.68 28.83
N GLU A 551 8.44 1.03 29.98
CA GLU A 551 9.47 0.27 30.70
C GLU A 551 9.86 -0.98 29.89
N LYS A 552 8.85 -1.77 29.48
CA LYS A 552 9.05 -2.95 28.62
C LYS A 552 9.69 -2.61 27.27
N LEU A 553 9.26 -1.50 26.66
CA LEU A 553 9.87 -1.00 25.43
C LEU A 553 11.35 -0.61 25.64
N HIS A 554 11.68 -0.03 26.79
CA HIS A 554 13.07 0.32 27.12
C HIS A 554 13.93 -0.94 27.35
N GLU A 555 13.42 -1.96 28.04
CA GLU A 555 14.08 -3.26 28.20
C GLU A 555 14.41 -3.89 26.84
N GLN A 556 13.42 -3.94 25.93
CA GLN A 556 13.60 -4.43 24.55
C GLN A 556 14.67 -3.64 23.77
N LEU A 557 14.69 -2.31 23.90
CA LEU A 557 15.70 -1.47 23.23
C LEU A 557 17.11 -1.67 23.80
N LEU A 558 17.25 -1.97 25.09
CA LEU A 558 18.54 -2.31 25.71
C LEU A 558 19.05 -3.68 25.25
N GLU A 559 18.16 -4.67 25.11
CA GLU A 559 18.49 -5.99 24.56
C GLU A 559 18.87 -5.92 23.07
N LEU A 560 18.13 -5.16 22.26
CA LEU A 560 18.49 -4.94 20.85
C LEU A 560 19.87 -4.29 20.69
N LYS A 561 20.23 -3.37 21.58
CA LYS A 561 21.56 -2.73 21.58
C LYS A 561 22.72 -3.71 21.82
N THR A 562 22.49 -4.82 22.53
CA THR A 562 23.51 -5.84 22.79
C THR A 562 23.47 -7.01 21.80
N THR A 563 22.33 -7.28 21.17
CA THR A 563 22.10 -8.44 20.29
C THR A 563 22.17 -8.12 18.80
N ASP A 564 21.72 -6.93 18.35
CA ASP A 564 21.75 -6.54 16.94
C ASP A 564 23.01 -5.70 16.62
N LYS A 565 23.97 -6.30 15.89
CA LYS A 565 25.18 -5.61 15.39
C LYS A 565 24.90 -4.41 14.48
N TYR A 566 23.67 -4.23 13.98
CA TYR A 566 23.24 -3.15 13.11
C TYR A 566 22.23 -2.19 13.77
N TRP A 567 22.08 -2.25 15.11
CA TRP A 567 21.09 -1.45 15.86
C TRP A 567 21.20 0.07 15.61
N ASN A 568 22.41 0.55 15.33
CA ASN A 568 22.75 1.96 15.08
C ASN A 568 22.91 2.33 13.60
N GLN A 569 22.68 1.41 12.66
CA GLN A 569 22.81 1.68 11.21
C GLN A 569 21.47 2.07 10.59
N SER A 570 21.47 3.09 9.72
CA SER A 570 20.29 3.59 8.99
C SER A 570 19.13 4.05 9.89
N VAL A 571 19.42 4.54 11.10
CA VAL A 571 18.42 4.96 12.08
C VAL A 571 18.34 6.47 12.31
N TYR A 572 17.10 6.95 12.34
CA TYR A 572 16.71 8.22 12.94
C TYR A 572 16.67 8.08 14.46
N LEU A 573 17.65 8.66 15.15
CA LEU A 573 17.71 8.69 16.61
C LEU A 573 16.98 9.94 17.14
N SER A 574 16.06 9.75 18.08
CA SER A 574 15.42 10.87 18.80
C SER A 574 15.41 10.62 20.30
N SER A 575 15.57 11.68 21.10
CA SER A 575 15.56 11.57 22.56
C SER A 575 14.20 11.93 23.19
N SER A 576 13.88 11.32 24.32
CA SER A 576 12.71 11.67 25.12
C SER A 576 12.91 13.01 25.84
N GLY A 577 11.98 13.96 25.69
CA GLY A 577 12.02 15.26 26.38
C GLY A 577 11.40 15.24 27.78
N GLY A 578 11.60 14.16 28.53
CA GLY A 578 10.93 13.91 29.82
C GLY A 578 11.50 14.73 30.99
N SER A 579 10.65 14.94 32.00
CA SER A 579 10.91 15.75 33.19
C SER A 579 11.09 14.90 34.45
N GLY A 580 11.89 13.83 34.38
CA GLY A 580 12.08 12.91 35.52
C GLY A 580 12.96 11.68 35.27
N GLY A 581 14.18 11.84 34.73
CA GLY A 581 15.16 10.73 34.71
C GLY A 581 16.16 10.73 33.55
N LYS A 582 16.95 9.65 33.46
CA LYS A 582 17.95 9.41 32.41
C LYS A 582 17.35 9.56 31.01
N ARG A 583 18.06 10.27 30.14
CA ARG A 583 17.66 10.56 28.75
C ARG A 583 17.63 9.28 27.91
N LEU A 584 16.44 8.86 27.51
CA LEU A 584 16.22 7.70 26.63
C LEU A 584 16.38 8.11 25.16
N PHE A 585 16.98 7.21 24.38
CA PHE A 585 17.09 7.32 22.92
C PHE A 585 16.20 6.28 22.25
N PHE A 586 15.41 6.71 21.28
CA PHE A 586 14.60 5.84 20.45
C PHE A 586 15.14 5.85 19.01
N ALA A 587 15.48 4.68 18.50
CA ALA A 587 15.92 4.47 17.12
C ALA A 587 14.72 4.13 16.23
N THR A 588 14.48 4.87 15.16
CA THR A 588 13.51 4.54 14.10
C THR A 588 14.28 4.30 12.82
N ASP A 589 13.86 3.43 11.92
CA ASP A 589 14.46 3.40 10.58
C ASP A 589 14.21 4.74 9.85
N ILE A 590 15.19 5.24 9.09
CA ILE A 590 15.10 6.53 8.40
C ILE A 590 13.96 6.56 7.37
N GLN A 591 13.78 5.48 6.58
CA GLN A 591 12.75 5.40 5.55
C GLN A 591 11.36 5.23 6.17
N GLU A 592 11.24 4.47 7.26
CA GLU A 592 10.01 4.41 8.06
C GLU A 592 9.64 5.80 8.61
N ASN A 593 10.62 6.55 9.11
CA ASN A 593 10.41 7.87 9.69
C ASN A 593 9.95 8.90 8.65
N LEU A 594 10.64 8.98 7.50
CA LEU A 594 10.26 9.85 6.39
C LEU A 594 8.88 9.49 5.83
N ARG A 595 8.57 8.19 5.69
CA ARG A 595 7.25 7.72 5.26
C ARG A 595 6.14 8.12 6.23
N GLN A 596 6.37 8.02 7.54
CA GLN A 596 5.42 8.51 8.55
C GLN A 596 5.19 10.02 8.41
N ARG A 597 6.24 10.82 8.23
CA ARG A 597 6.11 12.28 8.00
C ARG A 597 5.29 12.58 6.74
N GLN A 598 5.59 11.93 5.63
CA GLN A 598 4.88 12.12 4.35
C GLN A 598 3.39 11.78 4.45
N ILE A 599 3.02 10.70 5.15
CA ILE A 599 1.60 10.33 5.35
C ILE A 599 0.85 11.40 6.15
N LEU A 600 1.49 11.97 7.18
CA LEU A 600 0.89 13.07 7.95
C LEU A 600 0.79 14.35 7.10
N VAL A 601 1.80 14.67 6.28
CA VAL A 601 1.77 15.81 5.35
C VAL A 601 0.65 15.66 4.31
N ASN A 602 0.43 14.46 3.76
CA ASN A 602 -0.68 14.19 2.85
C ASN A 602 -2.05 14.44 3.52
N MET A 603 -2.18 14.20 4.83
CA MET A 603 -3.38 14.58 5.60
C MET A 603 -3.49 16.09 5.81
N MET A 604 -2.37 16.77 6.08
CA MET A 604 -2.36 18.23 6.26
C MET A 604 -2.76 18.97 4.98
N LEU A 605 -2.27 18.53 3.82
CA LEU A 605 -2.66 19.04 2.51
C LEU A 605 -4.14 18.77 2.20
N ASP A 606 -4.65 17.56 2.46
CA ASP A 606 -6.08 17.21 2.24
C ASP A 606 -7.06 17.96 3.17
N LYS A 607 -6.56 18.69 4.16
CA LYS A 607 -7.35 19.39 5.19
C LYS A 607 -7.05 20.88 5.25
N ASP A 608 -6.35 21.42 4.24
CA ASP A 608 -5.95 22.82 4.13
C ASP A 608 -5.22 23.34 5.39
N ILE A 609 -4.52 22.45 6.10
CA ILE A 609 -3.73 22.79 7.28
C ILE A 609 -2.45 23.51 6.82
N ILE A 610 -1.79 22.95 5.80
CA ILE A 610 -0.55 23.45 5.19
C ILE A 610 -0.72 23.52 3.67
N SER A 611 -0.04 24.45 2.99
CA SER A 611 -0.07 24.63 1.54
C SER A 611 1.27 25.12 0.99
N ASP A 612 1.52 24.93 -0.30
CA ASP A 612 2.72 25.40 -1.03
C ASP A 612 2.92 26.94 -1.01
N ARG A 613 1.89 27.68 -0.59
CA ARG A 613 1.93 29.15 -0.42
C ARG A 613 2.37 29.60 0.97
N ASP A 614 2.47 28.69 1.93
CA ASP A 614 2.84 29.05 3.30
C ASP A 614 4.33 29.41 3.38
N ILE A 615 4.62 30.51 4.08
CA ILE A 615 5.95 30.93 4.51
C ILE A 615 6.00 30.73 6.03
N CYS A 616 6.70 29.68 6.44
CA CYS A 616 6.68 29.15 7.81
C CYS A 616 7.93 29.54 8.60
N LEU A 617 7.77 30.40 9.61
CA LEU A 617 8.83 30.74 10.56
C LEU A 617 8.97 29.66 11.64
N ASN A 618 10.09 28.95 11.65
CA ASN A 618 10.33 27.82 12.54
C ASN A 618 11.18 28.20 13.76
N LEU A 619 10.56 28.31 14.94
CA LEU A 619 11.18 28.61 16.23
C LEU A 619 11.21 27.39 17.18
N PHE A 620 11.09 26.16 16.67
CA PHE A 620 11.22 24.96 17.50
C PHE A 620 12.68 24.70 17.92
N GLN A 621 12.86 23.93 19.00
CA GLN A 621 14.20 23.59 19.50
C GLN A 621 14.98 22.74 18.50
N TYR A 622 16.22 23.16 18.23
CA TYR A 622 17.22 22.46 17.42
C TYR A 622 18.32 21.83 18.30
N GLY A 623 19.11 20.93 17.73
CA GLY A 623 20.22 20.27 18.41
C GLY A 623 19.80 19.22 19.45
N ASN A 624 20.76 18.78 20.26
CA ASN A 624 20.54 17.85 21.38
C ASN A 624 19.69 16.60 21.05
N ILE A 625 19.78 16.05 19.82
CA ILE A 625 19.02 14.87 19.38
C ILE A 625 17.52 15.05 19.72
N TYR A 626 17.04 16.29 19.58
CA TYR A 626 15.66 16.67 19.81
C TYR A 626 15.04 17.10 18.48
N ARG A 627 13.87 16.54 18.21
CA ARG A 627 13.34 16.36 16.84
C ARG A 627 12.42 17.45 16.34
N SER A 628 12.00 18.39 17.20
CA SER A 628 10.92 19.34 16.86
C SER A 628 11.28 20.23 15.68
N PHE A 629 12.45 20.87 15.67
CA PHE A 629 12.83 21.78 14.58
C PHE A 629 12.88 21.08 13.23
N GLU A 630 13.56 19.92 13.19
CA GLU A 630 13.75 19.13 11.97
C GLU A 630 12.43 18.57 11.43
N ILE A 631 11.55 18.02 12.27
CA ILE A 631 10.24 17.49 11.85
C ILE A 631 9.40 18.56 11.14
N PHE A 632 9.40 19.79 11.65
CA PHE A 632 8.61 20.87 11.04
C PHE A 632 9.25 21.42 9.76
N ASN A 633 10.58 21.41 9.64
CA ASN A 633 11.26 21.70 8.36
C ASN A 633 10.96 20.63 7.30
N ASP A 634 10.94 19.35 7.68
CA ASP A 634 10.54 18.25 6.80
C ASP A 634 9.08 18.39 6.37
N PHE A 635 8.17 18.73 7.27
CA PHE A 635 6.76 18.96 6.93
C PHE A 635 6.61 20.08 5.89
N CYS A 636 7.32 21.19 6.06
CA CYS A 636 7.33 22.28 5.07
C CYS A 636 7.91 21.80 3.73
N SER A 637 9.04 21.08 3.75
CA SER A 637 9.71 20.59 2.54
C SER A 637 8.84 19.58 1.76
N MET A 638 8.20 18.65 2.46
CA MET A 638 7.28 17.65 1.88
C MET A 638 5.97 18.26 1.38
N ALA A 639 5.57 19.42 1.91
CA ALA A 639 4.40 20.19 1.47
C ALA A 639 4.75 21.27 0.42
N ASN A 640 6.02 21.39 0.02
CA ASN A 640 6.54 22.40 -0.91
C ASN A 640 6.33 23.85 -0.42
N CYS A 641 6.37 24.07 0.89
CA CYS A 641 6.28 25.39 1.53
C CYS A 641 7.66 26.07 1.60
N THR A 642 7.68 27.39 1.82
CA THR A 642 8.89 28.07 2.28
C THR A 642 9.03 27.89 3.79
N THR A 643 10.22 27.48 4.26
CA THR A 643 10.54 27.45 5.70
C THR A 643 11.68 28.42 6.02
N LEU A 644 11.56 29.14 7.14
CA LEU A 644 12.59 30.02 7.71
C LEU A 644 13.13 29.33 8.98
N PRO A 645 14.24 28.57 8.88
CA PRO A 645 14.71 27.68 9.92
C PRO A 645 15.54 28.41 10.99
N MET A 646 14.91 29.32 11.75
CA MET A 646 15.57 30.16 12.76
C MET A 646 15.93 29.42 14.06
N GLY A 647 15.03 28.57 14.54
CA GLY A 647 15.20 27.78 15.77
C GLY A 647 14.86 28.56 17.05
N ALA A 648 14.72 27.83 18.16
CA ALA A 648 14.32 28.42 19.44
C ALA A 648 15.39 29.35 20.05
N ASP A 649 16.66 29.14 19.72
CA ASP A 649 17.80 29.86 20.31
C ASP A 649 18.16 31.15 19.55
N ALA A 650 17.48 31.47 18.45
CA ALA A 650 17.63 32.74 17.74
C ALA A 650 17.16 33.93 18.60
N SER A 651 17.84 35.08 18.48
CA SER A 651 17.46 36.31 19.19
C SER A 651 16.12 36.82 18.69
N ASN A 652 15.43 37.64 19.49
CA ASN A 652 14.14 38.20 19.04
C ASN A 652 14.35 39.31 18.01
N GLU A 653 15.52 39.96 18.04
CA GLU A 653 16.00 40.94 17.08
C GLU A 653 16.12 40.32 15.67
N ASP A 654 16.88 39.22 15.54
CA ASP A 654 17.06 38.52 14.26
C ASP A 654 15.72 37.96 13.75
N ILE A 655 14.87 37.47 14.66
CA ILE A 655 13.52 37.00 14.30
C ILE A 655 12.66 38.15 13.77
N LEU A 656 12.70 39.32 14.40
CA LEU A 656 11.96 40.50 13.95
C LEU A 656 12.42 40.94 12.55
N GLU A 657 13.74 40.99 12.30
CA GLU A 657 14.28 41.28 10.96
C GLU A 657 13.75 40.30 9.90
N MET A 658 13.77 38.99 10.19
CA MET A 658 13.25 37.98 9.27
C MET A 658 11.72 38.07 9.07
N VAL A 659 10.97 38.45 10.11
CA VAL A 659 9.52 38.68 10.02
C VAL A 659 9.21 39.87 9.12
N GLU A 660 9.93 40.99 9.28
CA GLU A 660 9.73 42.20 8.46
C GLU A 660 10.12 41.98 7.00
N TYR A 661 11.22 41.24 6.76
CA TYR A 661 11.73 40.95 5.42
C TYR A 661 10.87 39.91 4.66
N PHE A 662 10.66 38.72 5.24
CA PHE A 662 9.99 37.61 4.55
C PHE A 662 8.47 37.58 4.70
N LYS A 663 7.90 38.32 5.68
CA LYS A 663 6.47 38.38 5.99
C LYS A 663 5.81 36.99 6.12
N PRO A 664 6.36 36.09 6.98
CA PRO A 664 5.83 34.75 7.19
C PRO A 664 4.36 34.76 7.64
N ASN A 665 3.50 33.99 6.98
CA ASN A 665 2.10 33.85 7.37
C ASN A 665 1.87 32.74 8.42
N VAL A 666 2.83 31.83 8.61
CA VAL A 666 2.77 30.75 9.60
C VAL A 666 3.91 30.88 10.62
N LEU A 667 3.57 30.85 11.91
CA LEU A 667 4.53 30.86 13.02
C LEU A 667 4.54 29.50 13.71
N MET A 668 5.71 28.90 13.91
CA MET A 668 5.84 27.54 14.46
C MET A 668 6.76 27.53 15.68
N GLY A 669 6.35 26.96 16.81
CA GLY A 669 7.19 26.89 18.01
C GLY A 669 6.53 26.25 19.22
N SER A 670 7.27 26.12 20.34
CA SER A 670 6.63 25.75 21.60
C SER A 670 5.86 26.95 22.19
N PRO A 671 4.71 26.75 22.87
CA PRO A 671 3.96 27.82 23.53
C PRO A 671 4.83 28.78 24.35
N TYR A 672 5.85 28.28 25.06
CA TYR A 672 6.83 29.12 25.75
C TYR A 672 7.63 30.03 24.81
N ARG A 673 8.27 29.49 23.75
CA ARG A 673 9.10 30.30 22.84
C ARG A 673 8.30 31.33 22.04
N LEU A 674 7.05 30.97 21.71
CA LEU A 674 6.09 31.87 21.08
C LEU A 674 5.70 33.03 22.02
N MET A 675 5.53 32.75 23.31
CA MET A 675 5.27 33.78 24.32
C MET A 675 6.46 34.72 24.53
N GLN A 676 7.69 34.22 24.50
CA GLN A 676 8.88 35.09 24.54
C GLN A 676 8.94 36.08 23.38
N LEU A 677 8.53 35.65 22.17
CA LEU A 677 8.44 36.55 21.02
C LEU A 677 7.29 37.55 21.20
N ALA A 678 6.11 37.11 21.64
CA ALA A 678 4.97 37.99 21.83
C ALA A 678 5.23 39.09 22.88
N LEU A 679 5.81 38.74 24.03
CA LEU A 679 6.25 39.68 25.07
C LEU A 679 7.31 40.67 24.55
N TYR A 680 8.19 40.23 23.65
CA TYR A 680 9.17 41.09 23.02
C TYR A 680 8.53 42.09 22.05
N LEU A 681 7.65 41.63 21.16
CA LEU A 681 6.96 42.50 20.21
C LEU A 681 6.08 43.54 20.92
N GLU A 682 5.42 43.16 22.03
CA GLU A 682 4.69 44.12 22.88
C GLU A 682 5.63 45.18 23.46
N LYS A 683 6.80 44.80 23.99
CA LYS A 683 7.83 45.73 24.49
C LYS A 683 8.46 46.62 23.42
N GLN A 684 8.48 46.18 22.15
CA GLN A 684 8.95 46.98 21.01
C GLN A 684 7.82 47.78 20.32
N GLU A 685 6.60 47.76 20.87
CA GLU A 685 5.39 48.38 20.30
C GLU A 685 5.03 47.91 18.87
N LYS A 686 5.53 46.72 18.47
CA LYS A 686 5.38 46.11 17.13
C LYS A 686 4.02 45.43 16.96
N ASN A 687 2.98 46.26 16.90
CA ASN A 687 1.57 45.85 16.88
C ASN A 687 1.02 45.50 15.48
N ASP A 688 1.81 45.61 14.42
CA ASP A 688 1.42 45.39 13.02
C ASP A 688 1.72 43.98 12.49
N ILE A 689 2.49 43.17 13.24
CA ILE A 689 2.89 41.82 12.86
C ILE A 689 1.71 40.85 12.95
N LYS A 690 1.37 40.23 11.82
CA LYS A 690 0.24 39.30 11.70
C LYS A 690 0.68 37.93 11.22
N PHE A 691 0.17 36.89 11.87
CA PHE A 691 0.23 35.51 11.40
C PHE A 691 -1.19 34.97 11.14
N GLU A 692 -1.35 34.16 10.10
CA GLU A 692 -2.62 33.48 9.79
C GLU A 692 -2.81 32.21 10.61
N LYS A 693 -1.71 31.47 10.82
CA LYS A 693 -1.69 30.18 11.54
C LYS A 693 -0.51 30.12 12.52
N ILE A 694 -0.74 29.55 13.70
CA ILE A 694 0.30 29.22 14.68
C ILE A 694 0.36 27.70 14.84
N TYR A 695 1.49 27.08 14.53
CA TYR A 695 1.72 25.65 14.79
C TYR A 695 2.42 25.49 16.13
N PHE A 696 1.83 24.69 17.02
CA PHE A 696 2.41 24.45 18.34
C PHE A 696 2.54 22.96 18.64
N ALA A 697 3.56 22.63 19.43
CA ALA A 697 3.82 21.28 19.90
C ALA A 697 4.56 21.36 21.25
N CYS A 698 4.99 20.22 21.76
CA CYS A 698 5.82 20.06 22.96
C CYS A 698 5.12 20.40 24.30
N GLU A 699 4.25 21.40 24.35
CA GLU A 699 3.52 21.86 25.53
C GLU A 699 2.05 22.12 25.16
N SER A 700 1.16 22.24 26.15
CA SER A 700 -0.25 22.60 25.93
C SER A 700 -0.39 24.11 25.73
N LEU A 701 -1.25 24.52 24.79
CA LEU A 701 -1.58 25.93 24.57
C LEU A 701 -2.94 26.26 25.22
N ASP A 702 -2.90 26.87 26.40
CA ASP A 702 -4.09 27.28 27.14
C ASP A 702 -4.75 28.55 26.56
N LYS A 703 -5.94 28.88 27.10
CA LYS A 703 -6.78 29.97 26.63
C LYS A 703 -6.15 31.36 26.87
N ILE A 704 -5.43 31.55 27.98
CA ILE A 704 -4.78 32.83 28.31
C ILE A 704 -3.71 33.14 27.25
N LYS A 705 -2.89 32.15 26.90
CA LYS A 705 -1.89 32.28 25.82
C LYS A 705 -2.53 32.51 24.45
N GLN A 706 -3.63 31.83 24.14
CA GLN A 706 -4.37 32.07 22.88
C GLN A 706 -4.87 33.51 22.80
N ASP A 707 -5.51 34.03 23.85
CA ASP A 707 -6.04 35.39 23.85
C ASP A 707 -4.94 36.45 23.77
N TYR A 708 -3.78 36.21 24.41
CA TYR A 708 -2.59 37.05 24.28
C TYR A 708 -2.01 36.99 22.85
N PHE A 709 -1.88 35.80 22.24
CA PHE A 709 -1.45 35.66 20.84
C PHE A 709 -2.45 36.28 19.86
N LYS A 710 -3.74 36.25 20.15
CA LYS A 710 -4.76 36.91 19.34
C LYS A 710 -4.61 38.44 19.37
N ARG A 711 -4.15 39.01 20.49
CA ARG A 711 -3.86 40.44 20.64
C ARG A 711 -2.56 40.85 19.93
N ILE A 712 -1.47 40.10 20.12
CA ILE A 712 -0.13 40.50 19.65
C ILE A 712 0.17 40.02 18.22
N PHE A 713 -0.20 38.78 17.87
CA PHE A 713 0.08 38.18 16.55
C PHE A 713 -1.10 38.27 15.56
N HIS A 714 -2.23 38.88 15.98
CA HIS A 714 -3.49 38.94 15.23
C HIS A 714 -4.00 37.58 14.71
N CYS A 715 -3.58 36.49 15.35
CA CYS A 715 -3.83 35.11 14.91
C CYS A 715 -4.96 34.47 15.73
N SER A 716 -5.81 33.69 15.06
CA SER A 716 -6.91 32.94 15.68
C SER A 716 -6.95 31.45 15.30
N ILE A 717 -5.96 30.97 14.53
CA ILE A 717 -5.86 29.57 14.08
C ILE A 717 -4.59 28.95 14.66
N TYR A 718 -4.75 28.26 15.78
CA TYR A 718 -3.72 27.43 16.41
C TYR A 718 -3.86 25.97 15.96
N ILE A 719 -2.77 25.34 15.54
CA ILE A 719 -2.69 23.94 15.11
C ILE A 719 -1.74 23.19 16.03
N GLY A 720 -2.30 22.42 16.97
CA GLY A 720 -1.52 21.53 17.83
C GLY A 720 -1.04 20.27 17.11
N PHE A 721 0.16 19.80 17.43
CA PHE A 721 0.72 18.53 16.94
C PHE A 721 0.95 17.55 18.09
N TYR A 722 0.57 16.28 17.88
CA TYR A 722 0.57 15.24 18.91
C TYR A 722 1.39 14.00 18.50
N GLY A 723 2.12 13.47 19.48
CA GLY A 723 3.03 12.34 19.33
C GLY A 723 4.21 12.37 20.32
N SER A 724 4.99 11.29 20.34
CA SER A 724 6.06 11.06 21.33
C SER A 724 7.44 10.83 20.66
N ALA A 725 8.45 10.36 21.40
CA ALA A 725 9.74 9.96 20.84
C ALA A 725 9.66 8.59 20.18
N GLU A 726 8.92 7.73 20.83
CA GLU A 726 8.60 6.36 20.50
C GLU A 726 7.65 6.34 19.29
N THR A 727 6.50 7.03 19.36
CA THR A 727 5.49 7.02 18.29
C THR A 727 5.84 7.92 17.11
N GLY A 728 6.67 8.95 17.30
CA GLY A 728 6.80 10.08 16.38
C GLY A 728 5.54 10.95 16.37
N VAL A 729 5.53 12.04 15.58
CA VAL A 729 4.32 12.84 15.38
C VAL A 729 3.38 12.08 14.43
N TYR A 730 2.12 11.88 14.83
CA TYR A 730 1.16 11.09 14.05
C TYR A 730 -0.24 11.70 13.97
N ALA A 731 -0.50 12.77 14.72
CA ALA A 731 -1.77 13.48 14.72
C ALA A 731 -1.55 15.00 14.80
N CYS A 732 -2.46 15.77 14.21
CA CYS A 732 -2.46 17.24 14.31
C CYS A 732 -3.89 17.78 14.30
N GLN A 733 -4.09 18.99 14.79
CA GLN A 733 -5.39 19.66 14.74
C GLN A 733 -5.68 20.20 13.34
N SER A 734 -6.92 20.64 13.10
CA SER A 734 -7.26 21.48 11.95
C SER A 734 -7.87 22.79 12.46
N SER A 735 -8.04 23.78 11.58
CA SER A 735 -8.67 25.07 11.93
C SER A 735 -10.01 24.89 12.65
N LYS A 736 -10.83 23.90 12.25
CA LYS A 736 -12.09 23.52 12.91
C LYS A 736 -11.94 23.14 14.38
N TYR A 737 -10.80 22.55 14.77
CA TYR A 737 -10.55 22.02 16.12
C TYR A 737 -9.57 22.88 16.93
N SER A 738 -9.21 24.06 16.43
CA SER A 738 -8.14 24.93 16.95
C SER A 738 -8.25 25.29 18.44
N SER A 739 -9.48 25.49 18.94
CA SER A 739 -9.77 25.82 20.34
C SER A 739 -10.08 24.60 21.23
N THR A 740 -9.86 23.38 20.72
CA THR A 740 -10.22 22.11 21.37
C THR A 740 -8.98 21.28 21.70
N LYS A 741 -9.17 20.09 22.29
CA LYS A 741 -8.11 19.06 22.40
C LYS A 741 -8.29 17.90 21.41
N ILE A 742 -9.01 18.14 20.31
CA ILE A 742 -9.28 17.14 19.27
C ILE A 742 -8.20 17.21 18.19
N TYR A 743 -7.62 16.05 17.87
CA TYR A 743 -6.60 15.86 16.85
C TYR A 743 -7.10 14.88 15.78
N LEU A 744 -6.74 15.15 14.53
CA LEU A 744 -6.94 14.30 13.37
C LEU A 744 -5.72 13.40 13.18
N TYR A 745 -5.94 12.12 12.84
CA TYR A 745 -4.85 11.18 12.54
C TYR A 745 -5.15 10.30 11.31
N PRO A 746 -4.15 9.92 10.49
CA PRO A 746 -4.32 8.96 9.41
C PRO A 746 -4.54 7.54 9.94
N LYS A 747 -5.66 6.91 9.55
CA LYS A 747 -5.93 5.49 9.88
C LYS A 747 -4.94 4.52 9.21
N GLU A 748 -4.21 4.98 8.18
CA GLU A 748 -3.10 4.25 7.56
C GLU A 748 -1.75 4.43 8.28
N LEU A 749 -1.66 5.35 9.25
CA LEU A 749 -0.44 5.64 10.03
C LEU A 749 -0.50 5.04 11.43
N VAL A 750 -1.62 5.21 12.14
CA VAL A 750 -1.85 4.62 13.47
C VAL A 750 -3.25 4.02 13.59
N GLN A 751 -3.33 2.93 14.35
CA GLN A 751 -4.56 2.48 14.99
C GLN A 751 -4.52 2.97 16.45
N ILE A 752 -5.68 3.40 16.95
CA ILE A 752 -5.85 3.89 18.32
C ILE A 752 -6.94 3.07 19.00
N GLU A 753 -6.65 2.60 20.21
CA GLU A 753 -7.56 1.97 21.15
C GLU A 753 -7.64 2.84 22.41
N ILE A 754 -8.77 2.80 23.11
CA ILE A 754 -8.93 3.43 24.43
C ILE A 754 -9.15 2.31 25.45
N VAL A 755 -8.23 2.17 26.41
CA VAL A 755 -8.32 1.15 27.47
C VAL A 755 -8.22 1.85 28.81
N ASN A 756 -9.28 1.79 29.61
CA ASN A 756 -9.38 2.52 30.90
C ASN A 756 -9.00 4.01 30.75
N SER A 757 -9.59 4.68 29.75
CA SER A 757 -9.29 6.06 29.33
C SER A 757 -7.86 6.34 28.83
N LYS A 758 -6.93 5.38 28.85
CA LYS A 758 -5.58 5.53 28.29
C LYS A 758 -5.60 5.41 26.76
N ILE A 759 -4.78 6.23 26.10
CA ILE A 759 -4.57 6.18 24.66
C ILE A 759 -3.52 5.09 24.36
N ILE A 760 -4.00 3.98 23.79
CA ILE A 760 -3.18 2.85 23.36
C ILE A 760 -2.99 2.95 21.84
N VAL A 761 -1.73 3.06 21.41
CA VAL A 761 -1.34 3.36 20.02
C VAL A 761 -0.66 2.17 19.39
N THR A 762 -1.05 1.83 18.17
CA THR A 762 -0.25 0.97 17.28
C THR A 762 0.18 1.75 16.07
N ASN A 763 1.48 1.82 15.83
CA ASN A 763 2.05 2.47 14.64
C ASN A 763 2.15 1.46 13.50
N LEU A 764 1.52 1.78 12.36
CA LEU A 764 1.36 0.89 11.22
C LEU A 764 2.51 0.96 10.21
N ILE A 765 3.49 1.83 10.47
CA ILE A 765 4.64 2.12 9.58
C ILE A 765 5.96 1.59 10.16
N ARG A 766 6.10 1.56 11.49
CA ARG A 766 7.33 1.13 12.19
C ARG A 766 7.49 -0.39 12.17
N LYS A 767 8.58 -0.89 11.56
CA LYS A 767 8.94 -2.32 11.54
C LYS A 767 10.18 -2.64 12.37
N ARG A 768 11.22 -1.79 12.36
CA ARG A 768 12.45 -2.05 13.14
C ARG A 768 12.17 -2.12 14.64
N ASN A 769 11.47 -1.12 15.18
CA ASN A 769 11.04 -1.07 16.58
C ASN A 769 9.51 -0.93 16.61
N GLN A 770 8.83 -2.08 16.53
CA GLN A 770 7.37 -2.14 16.40
C GLN A 770 6.68 -1.63 17.66
N LEU A 771 5.81 -0.64 17.49
CA LEU A 771 4.91 -0.19 18.56
C LEU A 771 3.53 -0.76 18.30
N VAL A 772 3.23 -1.86 18.98
CA VAL A 772 1.93 -2.55 18.93
C VAL A 772 1.32 -2.49 20.33
N ARG A 773 0.13 -1.92 20.43
CA ARG A 773 -0.60 -1.63 21.68
C ARG A 773 0.26 -0.91 22.72
N PHE A 774 0.98 0.12 22.27
CA PHE A 774 1.85 0.96 23.10
C PHE A 774 1.03 1.93 23.94
N ASP A 775 1.21 1.92 25.26
CA ASP A 775 0.64 2.93 26.16
C ASP A 775 1.37 4.25 25.96
N SER A 776 0.68 5.26 25.43
CA SER A 776 1.28 6.58 25.19
C SER A 776 1.56 7.36 26.49
N GLY A 777 0.94 6.96 27.61
CA GLY A 777 0.97 7.68 28.88
C GLY A 777 -0.04 8.81 29.01
N ASP A 778 -0.77 9.15 27.93
CA ASP A 778 -1.83 10.16 27.96
C ASP A 778 -3.23 9.52 28.03
N LEU A 779 -4.18 10.29 28.55
CA LEU A 779 -5.59 9.92 28.62
C LEU A 779 -6.34 10.49 27.40
N GLY A 780 -7.46 9.89 26.99
CA GLY A 780 -8.23 10.37 25.85
C GLY A 780 -9.49 9.57 25.54
N ARG A 781 -10.18 9.99 24.47
CA ARG A 781 -11.29 9.24 23.87
C ARG A 781 -11.29 9.37 22.35
N ILE A 782 -11.80 8.35 21.66
CA ILE A 782 -12.06 8.43 20.22
C ILE A 782 -13.32 9.27 20.01
N VAL A 783 -13.25 10.21 19.06
CA VAL A 783 -14.41 11.03 18.67
C VAL A 783 -15.05 10.38 17.43
N SER A 784 -16.36 10.18 17.47
CA SER A 784 -17.10 9.55 16.38
C SER A 784 -16.99 10.34 15.08
N THR A 785 -16.88 9.60 13.97
CA THR A 785 -16.83 10.13 12.60
C THR A 785 -17.71 9.26 11.71
N ASN A 786 -18.16 9.80 10.58
CA ASN A 786 -18.85 9.00 9.56
C ASN A 786 -17.93 7.85 9.13
N GLU A 787 -18.45 6.62 9.06
CA GLU A 787 -17.66 5.38 9.05
C GLU A 787 -16.63 5.30 7.91
N ASN A 788 -16.90 5.97 6.78
CA ASN A 788 -16.05 6.01 5.58
C ASN A 788 -14.91 7.05 5.61
N SER A 789 -14.63 7.73 6.73
CA SER A 789 -13.50 8.67 6.82
C SER A 789 -12.14 7.94 6.83
N LYS A 790 -11.22 8.34 5.94
CA LYS A 790 -9.79 7.92 5.94
C LYS A 790 -8.99 8.40 7.16
N TYR A 791 -9.52 9.37 7.90
CA TYR A 791 -8.91 9.91 9.12
C TYR A 791 -9.76 9.59 10.35
N GLY A 792 -9.12 9.30 11.46
CA GLY A 792 -9.77 9.23 12.78
C GLY A 792 -9.65 10.56 13.52
N LEU A 793 -10.48 10.72 14.55
CA LEU A 793 -10.40 11.84 15.50
C LEU A 793 -10.18 11.29 16.91
N ILE A 794 -9.25 11.90 17.63
CA ILE A 794 -8.97 11.59 19.04
C ILE A 794 -9.01 12.89 19.85
N GLU A 795 -9.69 12.86 20.99
CA GLU A 795 -9.58 13.90 22.00
C GLU A 795 -8.57 13.47 23.08
N VAL A 796 -7.60 14.33 23.37
CA VAL A 796 -6.52 14.04 24.33
C VAL A 796 -6.75 14.84 25.63
N PHE A 797 -6.77 14.14 26.75
CA PHE A 797 -6.84 14.70 28.10
C PHE A 797 -5.42 14.77 28.71
N CYS A 798 -5.19 15.68 29.64
CA CYS A 798 -3.87 15.81 30.27
C CYS A 798 -3.56 14.55 31.10
N SER A 799 -2.32 14.06 31.02
CA SER A 799 -1.84 12.99 31.90
C SER A 799 -1.90 13.40 33.38
N GLU A 800 -2.49 12.54 34.20
CA GLU A 800 -2.43 12.66 35.66
C GLU A 800 -1.03 12.32 36.14
N ARG A 801 -0.15 13.33 36.16
CA ARG A 801 1.11 13.23 36.90
C ARG A 801 0.83 13.55 38.37
N LEU A 802 0.57 12.49 39.14
CA LEU A 802 0.55 12.53 40.60
C LEU A 802 1.97 12.74 41.13
N ILE A 803 2.08 13.46 42.23
CA ILE A 803 3.35 13.76 42.91
C ILE A 803 3.17 13.40 44.38
N LEU A 804 3.91 12.40 44.84
CA LEU A 804 3.91 11.99 46.25
C LEU A 804 4.64 13.02 47.11
N ILE A 805 3.94 13.59 48.09
CA ILE A 805 4.46 14.53 49.10
C ILE A 805 4.10 13.94 50.46
N GLY A 806 5.06 13.25 51.09
CA GLY A 806 4.72 12.31 52.16
C GLY A 806 3.89 11.16 51.58
N ASP A 807 2.75 10.88 52.20
CA ASP A 807 1.77 9.89 51.74
C ASP A 807 0.63 10.48 50.87
N ASP A 808 0.64 11.80 50.59
CA ASP A 808 -0.40 12.49 49.80
C ASP A 808 -0.02 12.63 48.30
N ASP A 809 -1.02 12.46 47.41
CA ASP A 809 -0.90 12.52 45.95
C ASP A 809 -1.33 13.88 45.37
N LEU A 810 -0.39 14.77 45.04
CA LEU A 810 -0.69 16.06 44.41
C LEU A 810 -0.77 15.95 42.88
N SER A 811 -1.97 16.12 42.30
CA SER A 811 -2.15 16.14 40.84
C SER A 811 -1.87 17.50 40.20
N LYS A 812 -1.18 17.49 39.05
CA LYS A 812 -0.99 18.66 38.19
C LYS A 812 -2.31 19.31 37.70
N SER A 813 -3.33 18.51 37.40
CA SER A 813 -4.61 19.03 36.83
C SER A 813 -5.34 19.94 37.83
N HIS A 814 -5.31 19.58 39.10
CA HIS A 814 -5.87 20.31 40.23
C HIS A 814 -5.21 21.70 40.41
N ILE A 815 -3.88 21.78 40.28
CA ILE A 815 -3.16 23.07 40.27
C ILE A 815 -3.56 23.89 39.04
N GLU A 816 -3.62 23.29 37.84
CA GLU A 816 -4.05 23.98 36.62
C GLU A 816 -5.48 24.52 36.69
N GLU A 817 -6.39 23.85 37.40
CA GLU A 817 -7.76 24.32 37.59
C GLU A 817 -7.85 25.51 38.55
N THR A 818 -7.03 25.52 39.60
CA THR A 818 -6.90 26.66 40.52
C THR A 818 -6.34 27.88 39.81
N MET A 819 -5.30 27.70 39.00
CA MET A 819 -4.65 28.80 38.26
C MET A 819 -5.52 29.40 37.15
N LYS A 820 -6.59 28.73 36.70
CA LYS A 820 -7.59 29.35 35.78
C LYS A 820 -8.48 30.39 36.47
N GLN A 821 -8.49 30.42 37.80
CA GLN A 821 -9.30 31.34 38.60
C GLN A 821 -8.49 32.58 39.06
N THR A 822 -7.26 32.74 38.55
CA THR A 822 -6.32 33.77 38.98
C THR A 822 -5.64 34.46 37.78
N ASP A 823 -5.01 35.62 38.01
CA ASP A 823 -4.27 36.40 36.99
C ASP A 823 -2.88 35.82 36.66
N VAL A 824 -2.69 34.51 36.87
CA VAL A 824 -1.39 33.82 36.69
C VAL A 824 -1.25 33.33 35.25
N THR A 825 -0.35 33.97 34.49
CA THR A 825 -0.08 33.63 33.08
C THR A 825 0.83 32.41 32.95
N GLU A 826 1.76 32.23 33.88
CA GLU A 826 2.62 31.06 33.99
C GLU A 826 3.00 30.72 35.43
N TRP A 827 3.34 29.45 35.67
CA TRP A 827 3.69 28.95 37.00
C TRP A 827 4.61 27.73 36.98
N GLN A 828 5.39 27.55 38.05
CA GLN A 828 6.18 26.35 38.35
C GLN A 828 6.07 25.99 39.84
N LEU A 829 6.05 24.69 40.15
CA LEU A 829 6.21 24.16 41.49
C LEU A 829 7.61 23.53 41.62
N ILE A 830 8.45 24.06 42.50
CA ILE A 830 9.71 23.46 42.90
C ILE A 830 9.50 22.73 44.23
N ILE A 831 9.91 21.47 44.29
CA ILE A 831 9.87 20.62 45.48
C ILE A 831 11.32 20.35 45.90
N ASP A 832 11.66 20.71 47.12
CA ASP A 832 13.04 20.68 47.65
C ASP A 832 13.02 20.29 49.14
N TYR A 833 14.19 20.18 49.77
CA TYR A 833 14.31 20.06 51.24
C TYR A 833 14.72 21.39 51.86
N VAL A 834 14.17 21.72 53.04
CA VAL A 834 14.57 22.93 53.78
C VAL A 834 16.02 22.79 54.26
N SER A 835 16.89 23.73 53.88
CA SER A 835 18.34 23.70 54.11
C SER A 835 18.77 24.03 55.56
N SER A 836 18.04 23.52 56.56
CA SER A 836 18.37 23.63 57.98
C SER A 836 18.95 22.31 58.52
N ARG A 837 19.96 22.38 59.40
CA ARG A 837 20.69 21.19 59.90
C ARG A 837 19.89 20.27 60.84
N LYS A 838 18.56 20.40 60.96
CA LYS A 838 17.76 19.66 61.96
C LYS A 838 16.37 19.15 61.53
N THR A 839 15.89 19.39 60.31
CA THR A 839 14.53 18.96 59.90
C THR A 839 14.48 18.40 58.47
N ASN A 840 13.81 17.27 58.26
CA ASN A 840 13.49 16.71 56.94
C ASN A 840 12.27 17.42 56.29
N GLN A 841 12.09 18.72 56.53
CA GLN A 841 10.93 19.45 56.02
C GLN A 841 10.97 19.56 54.49
N ILE A 842 9.83 19.30 53.84
CA ILE A 842 9.64 19.46 52.40
C ILE A 842 9.30 20.93 52.12
N LEU A 843 10.06 21.57 51.23
CA LEU A 843 9.76 22.90 50.70
C LEU A 843 8.94 22.75 49.41
N LEU A 844 7.76 23.37 49.37
CA LEU A 844 7.01 23.62 48.14
C LEU A 844 7.11 25.11 47.79
N LEU A 845 7.94 25.42 46.80
CA LEU A 845 8.14 26.78 46.29
C LEU A 845 7.34 26.97 45.00
N PHE A 846 6.26 27.75 45.10
CA PHE A 846 5.42 28.15 43.97
C PHE A 846 5.95 29.43 43.34
N ARG A 847 6.52 29.28 42.14
CA ARG A 847 6.92 30.39 41.28
C ARG A 847 5.80 30.75 40.32
N TYR A 848 5.50 32.04 40.16
CA TYR A 848 4.42 32.49 39.29
C TYR A 848 4.77 33.77 38.52
N VAL A 849 4.28 33.83 37.29
CA VAL A 849 4.29 35.02 36.42
C VAL A 849 2.86 35.54 36.37
N LYS A 850 2.68 36.84 36.53
CA LYS A 850 1.37 37.50 36.60
C LYS A 850 1.16 38.37 35.36
N SER A 851 -0.07 38.49 34.86
CA SER A 851 -0.42 39.58 33.94
C SER A 851 -0.62 40.89 34.69
N ASP A 852 -0.19 42.01 34.10
CA ASP A 852 -0.38 43.34 34.66
C ASP A 852 -1.86 43.74 34.79
N THR A 853 -2.46 43.51 35.97
CA THR A 853 -3.20 44.48 36.81
C THR A 853 -3.94 43.81 37.99
N ASN A 854 -4.62 44.63 38.82
CA ASN A 854 -5.63 44.31 39.83
C ASN A 854 -5.28 43.45 41.07
N MET A 855 -5.07 42.14 40.98
CA MET A 855 -4.93 41.32 42.21
C MET A 855 -3.57 41.51 42.89
N SER A 856 -3.51 41.78 44.21
CA SER A 856 -2.22 41.86 44.92
C SER A 856 -1.58 40.47 45.07
N ASN A 857 -0.25 40.41 45.12
CA ASN A 857 0.49 39.16 45.33
C ASN A 857 0.02 38.46 46.61
N GLU A 858 -0.14 39.22 47.70
CA GLU A 858 -0.68 38.70 48.97
C GLU A 858 -2.10 38.09 48.83
N THR A 859 -2.97 38.63 47.96
CA THR A 859 -4.29 38.04 47.70
C THR A 859 -4.15 36.70 46.97
N LEU A 860 -3.31 36.65 45.93
CA LEU A 860 -3.04 35.44 45.16
C LEU A 860 -2.42 34.34 46.04
N GLU A 861 -1.43 34.70 46.85
CA GLU A 861 -0.73 33.79 47.77
C GLU A 861 -1.69 33.25 48.84
N ASN A 862 -2.62 34.06 49.34
CA ASN A 862 -3.67 33.58 50.25
C ASN A 862 -4.66 32.61 49.56
N ILE A 863 -5.02 32.83 48.30
CA ILE A 863 -5.85 31.89 47.52
C ILE A 863 -5.11 30.55 47.36
N LEU A 864 -3.86 30.58 46.92
CA LEU A 864 -3.04 29.38 46.71
C LEU A 864 -2.76 28.64 48.04
N LYS A 865 -2.51 29.38 49.12
CA LYS A 865 -2.30 28.81 50.46
C LYS A 865 -3.57 28.16 50.99
N SER A 866 -4.74 28.80 50.85
CA SER A 866 -6.03 28.21 51.23
C SER A 866 -6.34 26.95 50.42
N TYR A 867 -6.00 26.96 49.14
CA TYR A 867 -6.16 25.81 48.25
C TYR A 867 -5.30 24.61 48.68
N LEU A 868 -4.00 24.84 48.89
CA LEU A 868 -3.07 23.80 49.36
C LEU A 868 -3.45 23.30 50.76
N GLN A 869 -3.86 24.19 51.66
CA GLN A 869 -4.39 23.83 52.97
C GLN A 869 -5.60 22.89 52.86
N LYS A 870 -6.58 23.18 52.01
CA LYS A 870 -7.73 22.26 51.77
C LYS A 870 -7.31 20.91 51.21
N PHE A 871 -6.25 20.88 50.39
CA PHE A 871 -5.77 19.64 49.78
C PHE A 871 -5.13 18.71 50.82
N PHE A 872 -4.22 19.23 51.66
CA PHE A 872 -3.52 18.47 52.68
C PHE A 872 -4.33 18.28 54.00
N ALA A 873 -5.43 19.02 54.19
CA ALA A 873 -6.25 18.97 55.42
C ALA A 873 -6.86 17.60 55.76
N ASN A 874 -6.93 16.67 54.79
CA ASN A 874 -7.49 15.33 55.04
C ASN A 874 -6.52 14.39 55.78
N GLN A 875 -5.21 14.69 55.83
CA GLN A 875 -4.22 13.84 56.54
C GLN A 875 -3.20 14.62 57.40
N LEU A 876 -2.89 15.89 57.08
CA LEU A 876 -1.88 16.70 57.79
C LEU A 876 -2.51 17.80 58.66
N THR A 877 -2.89 17.47 59.89
CA THR A 877 -3.36 18.45 60.90
C THR A 877 -2.27 19.46 61.31
N ASN A 878 -0.99 19.14 61.17
CA ASN A 878 0.16 20.02 61.45
C ASN A 878 0.95 20.39 60.18
N LEU A 879 0.29 21.02 59.20
CA LEU A 879 0.89 21.55 57.96
C LEU A 879 2.15 22.43 58.16
N SER A 880 2.41 22.93 59.38
CA SER A 880 3.56 23.78 59.72
C SER A 880 4.82 23.03 60.19
N GLU A 881 4.72 21.75 60.56
CA GLU A 881 5.85 21.02 61.16
C GLU A 881 6.66 20.18 60.15
N GLU A 882 6.03 19.67 59.09
CA GLU A 882 6.71 18.85 58.07
C GLU A 882 6.83 19.52 56.68
N LEU A 883 6.08 20.59 56.43
CA LEU A 883 5.98 21.20 55.10
C LEU A 883 6.11 22.73 55.17
N THR A 884 6.91 23.29 54.27
CA THR A 884 7.09 24.75 54.12
C THR A 884 6.52 25.19 52.78
N LEU A 885 5.55 26.11 52.79
CA LEU A 885 5.03 26.77 51.59
C LEU A 885 5.75 28.09 51.37
N GLN A 886 6.29 28.30 50.18
CA GLN A 886 6.84 29.59 49.74
C GLN A 886 6.25 29.99 48.39
N PHE A 887 6.16 31.29 48.18
CA PHE A 887 5.64 31.93 46.98
C PHE A 887 6.67 32.94 46.48
N GLU A 888 6.93 32.94 45.17
CA GLU A 888 7.95 33.79 44.55
C GLU A 888 7.40 34.34 43.21
N PRO A 889 7.02 35.62 43.15
CA PRO A 889 6.72 36.27 41.88
C PRO A 889 7.99 36.36 41.04
N ILE A 890 7.93 35.96 39.77
CA ILE A 890 9.06 35.92 38.85
C ILE A 890 8.72 36.51 37.48
N GLU A 891 9.77 36.94 36.78
CA GLU A 891 9.70 37.30 35.36
C GLU A 891 9.63 36.05 34.47
N PHE A 892 9.09 36.22 33.25
CA PHE A 892 8.84 35.10 32.33
C PHE A 892 10.12 34.38 31.86
N ASP A 893 11.26 35.08 31.81
CA ASP A 893 12.57 34.53 31.44
C ASP A 893 13.26 33.75 32.56
N GLN A 894 12.87 33.97 33.82
CA GLN A 894 13.34 33.25 35.01
C GLN A 894 12.73 31.84 35.14
N LEU A 895 11.76 31.49 34.28
CA LEU A 895 11.13 30.18 34.23
C LEU A 895 12.12 29.07 33.82
N VAL A 896 12.24 28.03 34.65
CA VAL A 896 13.19 26.93 34.47
C VAL A 896 12.74 25.98 33.36
N ARG A 897 13.64 25.69 32.41
CA ARG A 897 13.38 24.85 31.23
C ARG A 897 14.20 23.57 31.22
N ASN A 898 13.70 22.55 30.52
CA ASN A 898 14.43 21.31 30.28
C ASN A 898 15.57 21.54 29.26
N LYS A 899 16.84 21.35 29.69
CA LYS A 899 18.03 21.62 28.85
C LYS A 899 18.10 20.88 27.49
N THR A 900 17.36 19.78 27.30
CA THR A 900 17.37 18.99 26.04
C THR A 900 16.24 19.39 25.10
N SER A 901 15.03 19.58 25.63
CA SER A 901 13.80 19.81 24.84
C SER A 901 13.31 21.25 24.85
N ASN A 902 13.95 22.11 25.65
CA ASN A 902 13.61 23.51 25.93
C ASN A 902 12.17 23.77 26.43
N LYS A 903 11.44 22.70 26.80
CA LYS A 903 10.11 22.76 27.38
C LYS A 903 10.14 23.41 28.77
N LEU A 904 9.09 24.18 29.08
CA LEU A 904 8.82 24.65 30.42
C LEU A 904 8.59 23.48 31.40
N LEU A 905 9.27 23.50 32.55
CA LEU A 905 9.10 22.49 33.60
C LEU A 905 8.06 22.95 34.61
N LYS A 906 6.81 22.47 34.49
CA LYS A 906 5.73 22.82 35.43
C LYS A 906 5.96 22.36 36.87
N ILE A 907 6.55 21.19 37.05
CA ILE A 907 6.95 20.65 38.35
C ILE A 907 8.40 20.23 38.27
N ILE A 908 9.19 20.60 39.27
CA ILE A 908 10.62 20.36 39.41
C ILE A 908 10.84 19.76 40.80
N ASP A 909 10.97 18.44 40.85
CA ASP A 909 11.32 17.74 42.08
C ASP A 909 12.85 17.63 42.18
N ARG A 910 13.42 18.13 43.28
CA ARG A 910 14.87 18.15 43.58
C ARG A 910 15.24 17.19 44.70
N ARG A 911 14.28 16.42 45.23
CA ARG A 911 14.53 15.39 46.24
C ARG A 911 15.34 14.21 45.70
N PHE A 912 15.54 14.13 44.36
CA PHE A 912 16.15 13.02 43.62
C PHE A 912 17.11 13.50 42.51
#